data_AF-A0A925IZL7-F1
#
_entry.id   AF-A0A925IZL7-F1
#
_cell.length_a   1.000
_cell.length_b   1.000
_cell.length_c   1.000
_cell.angle_alpha   90.00
_cell.angle_beta   90.00
_cell.angle_gamma   90.00
#
_symmetry.space_group_name_H-M   'P 1'
#
loop_
_entity.id
_entity.type
_entity.pdbx_description
1 polymer ?
#
loop_
_entity_poly.entity_id
_entity_poly.type
_entity_poly.pdbx_seq_one_letter_code
_entity_poly.pdbx_strand_id
1 'polypeptide(L)'
;MKFIQLVSFSFSIFLSVSTLLAQQKKIFTEEEIRVILKSGPGISGPGKPVVGDGGGGWRSGSDGVQYNGPYPEPGWLKMSPEKTSGSAIKNGILPAIKPLLELHLRDAVICAGGDGNYYLTGSSGNNIWAWAEGVELWKSPDLKNWSYIGLVWSIEKEGDWEKQWQNLHGKPARALWAPELHYVKKNYFICLSMPPGGISILKSTSGKPEGPYIHATTVTDKPFVNGIDPTLFEDEDGSVYFTWSGAGRIAKMKDDMSGFAEPFHTIVLQNPDHDSAHHSAKCMKRGSNDLGHEGAILFKANGKYYLGAADEYEGRYSSCVAISDSIYGPYTNRHESVPCGGGGNFFKDKKGNWWATFFGNDNQSPWREKPGIVKISFAKDGKIIVAKNQVAENGGKGKNQKKDHQVSVLIIDGFSNHDWRQTTKVTKDILEESGLFKVETSTAPATADDTAWLNWNPRFTGYDVIIQNTNNIQNKNWKWPERVEKQLENYVSKGGGLYILHSANNAFPHWAAYDRMIGLGWRPKETGYALEIDSLHKIIRIPPGQGNNTSHGKRFDATVHILTKHPVNNGFPAQWRTPSMELYTYARGPAENLTILSYTTDSVTKKSWPVEWVINYGKGHVYNSSMGHLWKDEVYPVSYRCIGFQTILIRATEWLATGKTTYPLPAKFPTGPFLSVRAETDYPVSVSSPYN
;
A
#
# COMPACT_ATOMS: atom_id res chain seq x y z
N MET A 1 -77.80 26.61 -33.79
CA MET A 1 -77.41 27.06 -32.42
C MET A 1 -77.77 25.94 -31.46
N LYS A 2 -76.89 25.35 -30.65
CA LYS A 2 -75.45 25.42 -30.41
C LYS A 2 -75.19 24.05 -29.74
N PHE A 3 -74.45 23.13 -30.34
CA PHE A 3 -72.99 23.06 -30.25
C PHE A 3 -72.49 23.35 -28.83
N ILE A 4 -72.06 22.29 -28.14
CA ILE A 4 -70.99 22.18 -27.11
C ILE A 4 -71.44 21.10 -26.11
N GLN A 5 -71.27 19.84 -26.50
CA GLN A 5 -71.19 18.71 -25.56
C GLN A 5 -70.32 17.59 -26.13
N LEU A 6 -69.20 18.02 -26.75
CA LEU A 6 -68.20 17.15 -27.41
C LEU A 6 -66.83 17.84 -27.43
N VAL A 7 -66.44 18.50 -26.33
CA VAL A 7 -65.08 19.05 -26.14
C VAL A 7 -64.72 19.01 -24.66
N SER A 8 -64.53 17.82 -24.09
CA SER A 8 -63.84 17.69 -22.78
C SER A 8 -63.11 16.36 -22.59
N PHE A 9 -63.21 15.41 -23.54
CA PHE A 9 -62.55 14.11 -23.46
C PHE A 9 -61.40 13.91 -24.48
N SER A 10 -60.97 14.99 -25.14
CA SER A 10 -59.88 14.95 -26.14
C SER A 10 -58.72 15.90 -25.86
N PHE A 11 -58.64 16.52 -24.67
CA PHE A 11 -57.54 17.44 -24.32
C PHE A 11 -56.51 16.88 -23.32
N SER A 12 -56.73 15.68 -22.77
CA SER A 12 -55.75 14.98 -21.91
C SER A 12 -55.04 13.81 -22.62
N ILE A 13 -55.30 13.62 -23.92
CA ILE A 13 -54.61 12.62 -24.78
C ILE A 13 -53.71 13.30 -25.82
N PHE A 14 -53.78 14.64 -25.98
CA PHE A 14 -52.90 15.40 -26.88
C PHE A 14 -51.74 16.14 -26.19
N LEU A 15 -51.66 16.13 -24.86
CA LEU A 15 -50.51 16.62 -24.08
C LEU A 15 -49.62 15.50 -23.50
N SER A 16 -49.89 14.25 -23.85
CA SER A 16 -49.05 13.08 -23.50
C SER A 16 -48.43 12.42 -24.74
N VAL A 17 -48.53 13.05 -25.92
CA VAL A 17 -47.95 12.57 -27.20
C VAL A 17 -46.91 13.57 -27.77
N SER A 18 -46.64 14.69 -27.09
CA SER A 18 -45.74 15.74 -27.56
C SER A 18 -44.46 15.94 -26.72
N THR A 19 -44.20 15.08 -25.73
CA THR A 19 -42.90 14.97 -25.03
C THR A 19 -42.28 13.57 -25.06
N LEU A 20 -42.86 12.64 -25.84
CA LEU A 20 -42.09 11.63 -26.56
C LEU A 20 -41.79 12.18 -27.96
N LEU A 21 -41.00 13.26 -28.01
CA LEU A 21 -40.17 13.45 -29.18
C LEU A 21 -39.24 12.24 -29.20
N ALA A 22 -39.59 11.27 -30.03
CA ALA A 22 -38.62 10.42 -30.65
C ALA A 22 -37.51 11.36 -31.13
N GLN A 23 -36.42 11.45 -30.36
CA GLN A 23 -35.15 11.82 -30.97
C GLN A 23 -35.03 10.80 -32.10
N GLN A 24 -35.26 11.23 -33.33
CA GLN A 24 -34.71 10.55 -34.48
C GLN A 24 -33.27 10.26 -34.06
N LYS A 25 -32.93 8.98 -33.87
CA LYS A 25 -31.55 8.56 -33.62
C LYS A 25 -30.79 9.15 -34.80
N LYS A 26 -30.07 10.25 -34.57
CA LYS A 26 -29.26 10.88 -35.60
C LYS A 26 -28.27 9.82 -36.03
N ILE A 27 -28.43 9.31 -37.24
CA ILE A 27 -27.48 8.36 -37.82
C ILE A 27 -26.33 9.22 -38.31
N PHE A 28 -25.14 8.98 -37.76
CA PHE A 28 -23.93 9.69 -38.15
C PHE A 28 -23.31 9.03 -39.37
N THR A 29 -22.78 9.85 -40.26
CA THR A 29 -22.03 9.40 -41.43
C THR A 29 -20.69 8.78 -41.01
N GLU A 30 -20.12 7.92 -41.86
CA GLU A 30 -18.79 7.36 -41.63
C GLU A 30 -17.71 8.45 -41.49
N GLU A 31 -17.86 9.58 -42.20
CA GLU A 31 -16.91 10.69 -42.09
C GLU A 31 -17.03 11.42 -40.75
N GLU A 32 -18.25 11.66 -40.25
CA GLU A 32 -18.46 12.22 -38.89
C GLU A 32 -17.83 11.32 -37.82
N ILE A 33 -17.96 10.00 -37.95
CA ILE A 33 -17.33 9.02 -37.05
C ILE A 33 -15.80 9.02 -37.19
N ARG A 34 -15.28 9.04 -38.42
CA ARG A 34 -13.84 9.04 -38.71
C ARG A 34 -13.14 10.27 -38.11
N VAL A 35 -13.81 11.42 -38.06
CA VAL A 35 -13.29 12.61 -37.38
C VAL A 35 -13.08 12.37 -35.89
N ILE A 36 -14.01 11.69 -35.21
CA ILE A 36 -13.85 11.33 -33.80
C ILE A 36 -12.71 10.32 -33.61
N LEU A 37 -12.64 9.29 -34.43
CA LEU A 37 -11.57 8.26 -34.35
C LEU A 37 -10.17 8.85 -34.57
N LYS A 38 -10.05 9.92 -35.36
CA LYS A 38 -8.76 10.64 -35.55
C LYS A 38 -8.32 11.45 -34.32
N SER A 39 -9.16 11.62 -33.31
CA SER A 39 -8.84 12.40 -32.10
C SER A 39 -7.89 11.71 -31.11
N GLY A 40 -7.61 10.41 -31.30
CA GLY A 40 -6.64 9.66 -30.50
C GLY A 40 -6.94 8.15 -30.41
N PRO A 41 -6.05 7.36 -29.81
CA PRO A 41 -6.08 5.90 -29.84
C PRO A 41 -7.19 5.23 -29.00
N GLY A 42 -8.09 5.96 -28.34
CA GLY A 42 -9.17 5.38 -27.52
C GLY A 42 -8.70 4.58 -26.29
N ILE A 43 -7.39 4.57 -26.02
CA ILE A 43 -6.73 3.95 -24.87
C ILE A 43 -5.75 4.94 -24.26
N SER A 44 -5.54 4.87 -22.95
CA SER A 44 -4.56 5.67 -22.23
C SER A 44 -3.17 5.02 -22.18
N GLY A 45 -3.12 3.69 -22.29
CA GLY A 45 -1.88 2.92 -22.24
C GLY A 45 -1.26 2.86 -20.83
N PRO A 46 0.03 2.52 -20.70
CA PRO A 46 0.60 2.17 -19.40
C PRO A 46 0.74 3.34 -18.40
N GLY A 47 0.60 4.58 -18.86
CA GLY A 47 0.92 5.76 -18.05
C GLY A 47 2.42 5.94 -17.82
N LYS A 48 2.77 6.99 -17.06
CA LYS A 48 4.16 7.32 -16.73
C LYS A 48 4.32 7.54 -15.22
N PRO A 49 5.54 7.43 -14.67
CA PRO A 49 5.81 7.83 -13.30
C PRO A 49 5.49 9.31 -13.06
N VAL A 50 5.05 9.64 -11.85
CA VAL A 50 4.73 11.01 -11.45
C VAL A 50 5.99 11.86 -11.33
N VAL A 51 5.95 13.07 -11.89
CA VAL A 51 7.05 14.05 -11.82
C VAL A 51 6.71 15.16 -10.83
N GLY A 52 7.66 15.52 -9.97
CA GLY A 52 7.51 16.64 -9.05
C GLY A 52 6.43 16.42 -7.98
N ASP A 53 5.52 17.38 -7.88
CA ASP A 53 4.33 17.30 -7.02
C ASP A 53 3.16 16.55 -7.69
N GLY A 54 3.29 16.19 -8.97
CA GLY A 54 2.24 15.54 -9.75
C GLY A 54 1.07 16.46 -10.13
N GLY A 55 1.25 17.78 -10.01
CA GLY A 55 0.23 18.75 -10.38
C GLY A 55 -0.11 18.74 -11.89
N GLY A 56 -1.16 19.48 -12.25
CA GLY A 56 -1.63 19.55 -13.65
C GLY A 56 -2.51 18.36 -14.05
N GLY A 57 -2.38 17.88 -15.28
CA GLY A 57 -3.17 16.77 -15.84
C GLY A 57 -4.02 17.18 -17.02
N TRP A 58 -5.16 16.52 -17.15
CA TRP A 58 -6.01 16.59 -18.32
C TRP A 58 -7.36 17.23 -18.01
N ARG A 59 -7.94 17.83 -19.05
CA ARG A 59 -9.36 18.16 -19.07
C ARG A 59 -9.90 17.75 -20.43
N SER A 60 -10.73 16.73 -20.43
CA SER A 60 -11.40 16.24 -21.63
C SER A 60 -12.80 16.85 -21.77
N GLY A 61 -13.38 16.81 -22.97
CA GLY A 61 -14.71 17.36 -23.22
C GLY A 61 -15.05 17.55 -24.69
N SER A 62 -16.16 18.25 -24.95
CA SER A 62 -16.68 18.53 -26.29
C SER A 62 -15.74 19.37 -27.16
N ASP A 63 -14.86 20.14 -26.53
CA ASP A 63 -13.92 21.07 -27.16
C ASP A 63 -12.54 20.43 -27.38
N GLY A 64 -12.44 19.13 -27.14
CA GLY A 64 -11.18 18.37 -27.17
C GLY A 64 -10.50 18.32 -25.81
N VAL A 65 -9.25 17.87 -25.84
CA VAL A 65 -8.44 17.61 -24.65
C VAL A 65 -7.53 18.79 -24.39
N GLN A 66 -7.55 19.30 -23.17
CA GLN A 66 -6.58 20.27 -22.69
C GLN A 66 -5.61 19.58 -21.73
N TYR A 67 -4.35 19.98 -21.75
CA TYR A 67 -3.30 19.39 -20.94
C TYR A 67 -2.40 20.44 -20.29
N ASN A 68 -1.98 20.16 -19.06
CA ASN A 68 -0.92 20.88 -18.37
C ASN A 68 -0.02 19.87 -17.64
N GLY A 69 1.23 19.71 -18.05
CA GLY A 69 2.12 18.76 -17.38
C GLY A 69 3.36 18.40 -18.20
N PRO A 70 4.18 17.46 -17.71
CA PRO A 70 5.47 17.10 -18.29
C PRO A 70 5.39 16.20 -19.53
N TYR A 71 4.22 15.63 -19.83
CA TYR A 71 4.04 14.61 -20.87
C TYR A 71 2.90 14.96 -21.85
N PRO A 72 3.01 16.07 -22.61
CA PRO A 72 1.98 16.44 -23.58
C PRO A 72 1.93 15.46 -24.75
N GLU A 73 0.73 15.18 -25.26
CA GLU A 73 0.53 14.50 -26.54
C GLU A 73 0.25 15.49 -27.67
N PRO A 74 0.64 15.14 -28.92
CA PRO A 74 0.29 15.93 -30.10
C PRO A 74 -1.22 16.14 -30.21
N GLY A 75 -1.65 17.39 -30.45
CA GLY A 75 -3.04 17.75 -30.64
C GLY A 75 -3.79 18.17 -29.38
N TRP A 76 -3.21 18.03 -28.18
CA TRP A 76 -3.81 18.58 -26.96
C TRP A 76 -3.59 20.08 -26.85
N LEU A 77 -4.64 20.78 -26.44
CA LEU A 77 -4.61 22.22 -26.19
C LEU A 77 -3.95 22.50 -24.83
N LYS A 78 -3.38 23.70 -24.65
CA LYS A 78 -2.78 24.09 -23.36
C LYS A 78 -3.87 24.38 -22.33
N MET A 79 -3.85 23.69 -21.19
CA MET A 79 -4.75 23.97 -20.07
C MET A 79 -4.25 25.14 -19.22
N SER A 80 -5.14 26.04 -18.82
CA SER A 80 -4.80 27.14 -17.91
C SER A 80 -4.42 26.60 -16.52
N PRO A 81 -3.35 27.13 -15.86
CA PRO A 81 -2.96 26.72 -14.51
C PRO A 81 -4.07 26.87 -13.47
N GLU A 82 -5.02 27.79 -13.67
CA GLU A 82 -6.17 27.99 -12.78
C GLU A 82 -7.09 26.77 -12.70
N LYS A 83 -7.07 25.90 -13.71
CA LYS A 83 -7.85 24.66 -13.71
C LYS A 83 -7.27 23.61 -12.76
N THR A 84 -6.04 23.75 -12.30
CA THR A 84 -5.40 22.85 -11.32
C THR A 84 -4.69 23.70 -10.28
N SER A 85 -5.44 24.59 -9.62
CA SER A 85 -4.86 25.60 -8.74
C SER A 85 -4.24 25.00 -7.46
N GLY A 86 -4.67 23.78 -7.08
CA GLY A 86 -4.28 23.13 -5.83
C GLY A 86 -4.72 23.90 -4.58
N SER A 87 -5.71 24.79 -4.69
CA SER A 87 -6.18 25.60 -3.56
C SER A 87 -6.75 24.76 -2.43
N ALA A 88 -7.31 23.59 -2.70
CA ALA A 88 -7.78 22.67 -1.66
C ALA A 88 -6.64 22.24 -0.72
N ILE A 89 -5.43 22.01 -1.25
CA ILE A 89 -4.24 21.72 -0.43
C ILE A 89 -3.73 23.00 0.25
N LYS A 90 -3.59 24.10 -0.50
CA LYS A 90 -3.06 25.37 0.03
C LYS A 90 -3.88 25.92 1.19
N ASN A 91 -5.19 25.69 1.17
CA ASN A 91 -6.13 26.13 2.20
C ASN A 91 -6.32 25.09 3.32
N GLY A 92 -5.60 23.96 3.29
CA GLY A 92 -5.65 22.93 4.31
C GLY A 92 -6.93 22.08 4.33
N ILE A 93 -7.73 22.12 3.26
CA ILE A 93 -8.93 21.29 3.08
C ILE A 93 -8.53 19.85 2.76
N LEU A 94 -7.50 19.70 1.91
CA LEU A 94 -6.84 18.43 1.62
C LEU A 94 -5.41 18.44 2.17
N PRO A 95 -4.91 17.29 2.66
CA PRO A 95 -3.48 17.10 2.89
C PRO A 95 -2.72 17.05 1.55
N ALA A 96 -1.39 17.12 1.62
CA ALA A 96 -0.55 16.84 0.47
C ALA A 96 -0.77 15.40 0.00
N ILE A 97 -1.14 15.25 -1.28
CA ILE A 97 -1.38 13.98 -1.96
C ILE A 97 -0.72 14.04 -3.34
N LYS A 98 -0.50 12.88 -3.97
CA LYS A 98 0.03 12.77 -5.33
C LYS A 98 -0.80 11.77 -6.15
N PRO A 99 -0.86 11.92 -7.48
CA PRO A 99 -1.39 10.89 -8.35
C PRO A 99 -0.62 9.57 -8.16
N LEU A 100 -1.28 8.45 -8.46
CA LEU A 100 -0.65 7.14 -8.59
C LEU A 100 0.25 7.07 -9.82
N LEU A 101 -0.21 7.67 -10.93
CA LEU A 101 0.47 7.68 -12.23
C LEU A 101 0.20 9.01 -12.96
N GLU A 102 1.15 9.42 -13.81
CA GLU A 102 0.86 10.35 -14.91
C GLU A 102 0.16 9.58 -16.01
N LEU A 103 -1.15 9.45 -15.84
CA LEU A 103 -2.05 8.68 -16.68
C LEU A 103 -3.35 9.46 -16.82
N HIS A 104 -3.83 9.67 -18.05
CA HIS A 104 -5.15 10.24 -18.29
C HIS A 104 -6.20 9.18 -17.96
N LEU A 105 -6.75 9.24 -16.75
CA LEU A 105 -7.76 8.31 -16.27
C LEU A 105 -8.70 9.06 -15.32
N ARG A 106 -9.95 9.25 -15.75
CA ARG A 106 -11.02 9.81 -14.92
C ARG A 106 -11.78 8.67 -14.25
N ASP A 107 -12.53 8.96 -13.20
CA ASP A 107 -13.45 8.01 -12.56
C ASP A 107 -12.69 6.74 -12.10
N ALA A 108 -11.52 6.97 -11.49
CA ALA A 108 -10.62 5.89 -11.07
C ALA A 108 -11.26 5.05 -9.96
N VAL A 109 -11.32 3.73 -10.16
CA VAL A 109 -11.86 2.76 -9.20
C VAL A 109 -10.86 1.64 -8.96
N ILE A 110 -10.66 1.28 -7.68
CA ILE A 110 -9.72 0.24 -7.26
C ILE A 110 -10.47 -0.94 -6.62
N CYS A 111 -10.32 -2.11 -7.22
CA CYS A 111 -10.83 -3.38 -6.71
C CYS A 111 -9.72 -4.14 -5.96
N ALA A 112 -10.01 -4.60 -4.75
CA ALA A 112 -9.19 -5.62 -4.10
C ALA A 112 -9.61 -7.00 -4.63
N GLY A 113 -8.77 -7.60 -5.48
CA GLY A 113 -9.03 -8.86 -6.14
C GLY A 113 -8.89 -10.07 -5.21
N GLY A 114 -9.59 -11.16 -5.54
CA GLY A 114 -9.52 -12.43 -4.80
C GLY A 114 -8.15 -13.12 -4.85
N ASP A 115 -7.26 -12.70 -5.75
CA ASP A 115 -5.88 -13.20 -5.86
C ASP A 115 -4.89 -12.40 -4.97
N GLY A 116 -5.40 -11.47 -4.17
CA GLY A 116 -4.61 -10.62 -3.30
C GLY A 116 -3.92 -9.46 -4.04
N ASN A 117 -4.23 -9.15 -5.29
CA ASN A 117 -3.78 -7.92 -5.96
C ASN A 117 -4.86 -6.84 -5.96
N TYR A 118 -4.46 -5.62 -6.23
CA TYR A 118 -5.35 -4.50 -6.50
C TYR A 118 -5.44 -4.25 -8.00
N TYR A 119 -6.62 -3.85 -8.44
CA TYR A 119 -6.91 -3.62 -9.85
C TYR A 119 -7.55 -2.26 -10.03
N LEU A 120 -6.98 -1.45 -10.92
CA LEU A 120 -7.45 -0.11 -11.24
C LEU A 120 -8.08 -0.13 -12.63
N THR A 121 -9.22 0.54 -12.76
CA THR A 121 -9.80 0.92 -14.06
C THR A 121 -10.46 2.30 -13.91
N GLY A 122 -10.95 2.86 -15.01
CA GLY A 122 -11.61 4.15 -15.07
C GLY A 122 -11.89 4.56 -16.52
N SER A 123 -12.49 5.74 -16.71
CA SER A 123 -12.73 6.31 -18.04
C SER A 123 -11.39 6.66 -18.67
N SER A 124 -11.02 5.95 -19.73
CA SER A 124 -9.70 6.02 -20.37
C SER A 124 -9.78 6.41 -21.85
N GLY A 125 -8.63 6.77 -22.42
CA GLY A 125 -8.48 7.30 -23.77
C GLY A 125 -8.33 8.81 -23.83
N ASN A 126 -7.77 9.31 -24.93
CA ASN A 126 -7.44 10.73 -25.11
C ASN A 126 -8.65 11.64 -24.90
N ASN A 127 -9.82 11.28 -25.43
CA ASN A 127 -11.06 12.02 -25.19
C ASN A 127 -12.17 11.10 -24.69
N ILE A 128 -12.18 10.87 -23.37
CA ILE A 128 -13.13 10.01 -22.66
C ILE A 128 -14.61 10.40 -22.88
N TRP A 129 -14.91 11.62 -23.35
CA TRP A 129 -16.28 12.06 -23.64
C TRP A 129 -16.76 11.71 -25.04
N ALA A 130 -15.87 11.35 -25.95
CA ALA A 130 -16.18 11.11 -27.36
C ALA A 130 -16.07 9.65 -27.75
N TRP A 131 -14.98 8.98 -27.35
CA TRP A 131 -14.65 7.64 -27.82
C TRP A 131 -13.74 6.89 -26.85
N ALA A 132 -14.05 5.62 -26.65
CA ALA A 132 -13.18 4.65 -25.98
C ALA A 132 -13.11 3.36 -26.81
N GLU A 133 -11.98 2.65 -26.73
CA GLU A 133 -11.85 1.31 -27.33
C GLU A 133 -12.55 0.23 -26.48
N GLY A 134 -12.61 0.45 -25.17
CA GLY A 134 -13.22 -0.47 -24.20
C GLY A 134 -12.67 -0.24 -22.80
N VAL A 135 -12.50 -1.30 -22.02
CA VAL A 135 -12.07 -1.23 -20.61
C VAL A 135 -10.61 -1.63 -20.48
N GLU A 136 -9.79 -0.69 -20.01
CA GLU A 136 -8.40 -0.91 -19.66
C GLU A 136 -8.23 -1.30 -18.19
N LEU A 137 -7.19 -2.08 -17.89
CA LEU A 137 -6.90 -2.56 -16.54
C LEU A 137 -5.43 -2.36 -16.16
N TRP A 138 -5.21 -1.97 -14.91
CA TRP A 138 -3.89 -1.95 -14.26
C TRP A 138 -3.93 -2.81 -13.01
N LYS A 139 -2.80 -3.45 -12.69
CA LYS A 139 -2.63 -4.34 -11.54
C LYS A 139 -1.55 -3.82 -10.62
N SER A 140 -1.75 -3.90 -9.31
CA SER A 140 -0.75 -3.58 -8.31
C SER A 140 -0.76 -4.56 -7.15
N PRO A 141 0.41 -5.02 -6.65
CA PRO A 141 0.47 -5.81 -5.43
C PRO A 141 0.34 -4.95 -4.16
N ASP A 142 0.56 -3.63 -4.25
CA ASP A 142 0.86 -2.78 -3.09
C ASP A 142 0.26 -1.36 -3.14
N LEU A 143 -0.58 -1.05 -4.14
CA LEU A 143 -1.15 0.27 -4.46
C LEU A 143 -0.13 1.33 -4.93
N LYS A 144 1.15 0.97 -5.06
CA LYS A 144 2.23 1.90 -5.45
C LYS A 144 2.77 1.55 -6.82
N ASN A 145 3.09 0.28 -7.02
CA ASN A 145 3.67 -0.24 -8.25
C ASN A 145 2.53 -0.77 -9.12
N TRP A 146 2.23 -0.07 -10.21
CA TRP A 146 1.16 -0.42 -11.13
C TRP A 146 1.73 -0.96 -12.44
N SER A 147 1.25 -2.13 -12.85
CA SER A 147 1.53 -2.76 -14.14
C SER A 147 0.30 -2.65 -15.02
N TYR A 148 0.47 -2.16 -16.24
CA TYR A 148 -0.59 -2.13 -17.24
C TYR A 148 -0.85 -3.53 -17.78
N ILE A 149 -2.10 -3.99 -17.67
CA ILE A 149 -2.53 -5.30 -18.16
C ILE A 149 -2.94 -5.19 -19.63
N GLY A 150 -3.57 -4.09 -20.01
CA GLY A 150 -4.11 -3.90 -21.35
C GLY A 150 -5.61 -3.67 -21.36
N LEU A 151 -6.16 -3.73 -22.57
CA LEU A 151 -7.59 -3.77 -22.82
C LEU A 151 -8.12 -5.17 -22.46
N VAL A 152 -8.97 -5.27 -21.45
CA VAL A 152 -9.56 -6.54 -20.98
C VAL A 152 -10.95 -6.82 -21.56
N TRP A 153 -11.57 -5.79 -22.15
CA TRP A 153 -12.80 -5.90 -22.92
C TRP A 153 -12.84 -4.79 -23.98
N SER A 154 -13.20 -5.14 -25.21
CA SER A 154 -13.28 -4.26 -26.38
C SER A 154 -14.72 -4.11 -26.83
N ILE A 155 -15.17 -2.86 -26.99
CA ILE A 155 -16.50 -2.56 -27.52
C ILE A 155 -16.65 -3.16 -28.92
N GLU A 156 -15.62 -3.03 -29.75
CA GLU A 156 -15.68 -3.46 -31.15
C GLU A 156 -15.69 -4.99 -31.28
N LYS A 157 -14.90 -5.70 -30.47
CA LYS A 157 -14.81 -7.16 -30.57
C LYS A 157 -15.95 -7.86 -29.83
N GLU A 158 -16.28 -7.39 -28.64
CA GLU A 158 -17.10 -8.13 -27.67
C GLU A 158 -18.39 -7.41 -27.29
N GLY A 159 -18.55 -6.13 -27.66
CA GLY A 159 -19.79 -5.39 -27.43
C GLY A 159 -20.94 -5.86 -28.30
N ASP A 160 -22.17 -5.65 -27.81
CA ASP A 160 -23.41 -5.90 -28.54
C ASP A 160 -24.03 -4.55 -28.89
N TRP A 161 -24.96 -4.07 -28.07
CA TRP A 161 -25.59 -2.76 -28.25
C TRP A 161 -24.61 -1.60 -28.03
N GLU A 162 -23.54 -1.82 -27.27
CA GLU A 162 -22.49 -0.84 -26.97
C GLU A 162 -21.72 -0.41 -28.23
N LYS A 163 -21.75 -1.20 -29.30
CA LYS A 163 -21.15 -0.85 -30.60
C LYS A 163 -21.81 0.37 -31.24
N GLN A 164 -23.06 0.66 -30.89
CA GLN A 164 -23.85 1.73 -31.49
C GLN A 164 -23.30 3.11 -31.09
N TRP A 165 -22.98 3.92 -32.09
CA TRP A 165 -22.67 5.33 -31.92
C TRP A 165 -23.92 6.09 -31.46
N GLN A 166 -23.77 6.88 -30.40
CA GLN A 166 -24.82 7.66 -29.77
C GLN A 166 -24.71 9.15 -30.15
N ASN A 167 -25.83 9.86 -30.03
CA ASN A 167 -25.87 11.31 -30.23
C ASN A 167 -25.67 12.04 -28.90
N LEU A 168 -24.42 12.31 -28.55
CA LEU A 168 -24.09 13.08 -27.36
C LEU A 168 -23.96 14.57 -27.74
N HIS A 169 -24.98 15.36 -27.36
CA HIS A 169 -25.03 16.82 -27.62
C HIS A 169 -24.83 17.22 -29.09
N GLY A 170 -25.38 16.44 -30.03
CA GLY A 170 -25.31 16.72 -31.47
C GLY A 170 -24.14 16.06 -32.19
N LYS A 171 -23.22 15.43 -31.45
CA LYS A 171 -21.99 14.80 -31.96
C LYS A 171 -22.04 13.27 -31.82
N PRO A 172 -21.40 12.51 -32.74
CA PRO A 172 -21.24 11.08 -32.55
C PRO A 172 -20.35 10.81 -31.35
N ALA A 173 -20.79 9.94 -30.46
CA ALA A 173 -19.98 9.45 -29.35
C ALA A 173 -20.16 7.93 -29.18
N ARG A 174 -19.06 7.26 -28.88
CA ARG A 174 -19.04 5.89 -28.35
C ARG A 174 -18.10 5.86 -27.16
N ALA A 175 -18.43 6.72 -26.21
CA ALA A 175 -17.70 6.88 -24.96
C ALA A 175 -18.11 5.81 -23.97
N LEU A 176 -17.16 5.37 -23.15
CA LEU A 176 -17.37 4.46 -22.04
C LEU A 176 -17.03 5.21 -20.75
N TRP A 177 -18.02 5.44 -19.90
CA TRP A 177 -17.86 6.22 -18.67
C TRP A 177 -17.93 5.35 -17.43
N ALA A 178 -17.06 5.73 -16.48
CA ALA A 178 -16.94 5.21 -15.13
C ALA A 178 -17.06 3.68 -15.04
N PRO A 179 -16.18 2.93 -15.75
CA PRO A 179 -16.14 1.50 -15.53
C PRO A 179 -15.68 1.19 -14.11
N GLU A 180 -16.30 0.21 -13.48
CA GLU A 180 -15.90 -0.33 -12.19
C GLU A 180 -15.63 -1.82 -12.31
N LEU A 181 -14.47 -2.28 -11.83
CA LEU A 181 -14.22 -3.70 -11.62
C LEU A 181 -14.62 -4.07 -10.20
N HIS A 182 -15.41 -5.14 -10.04
CA HIS A 182 -15.81 -5.69 -8.76
C HIS A 182 -15.41 -7.16 -8.66
N TYR A 183 -14.89 -7.56 -7.50
CA TYR A 183 -14.74 -8.97 -7.15
C TYR A 183 -15.87 -9.34 -6.17
N VAL A 184 -16.94 -9.93 -6.70
CA VAL A 184 -18.14 -10.32 -5.94
C VAL A 184 -18.55 -11.74 -6.31
N LYS A 185 -19.21 -12.47 -5.41
CA LYS A 185 -19.62 -13.88 -5.65
C LYS A 185 -18.44 -14.74 -6.11
N LYS A 186 -17.24 -14.45 -5.61
CA LYS A 186 -15.96 -15.09 -5.97
C LYS A 186 -15.64 -15.05 -7.48
N ASN A 187 -16.09 -14.02 -8.19
CA ASN A 187 -15.80 -13.79 -9.60
C ASN A 187 -15.66 -12.28 -9.88
N TYR A 188 -15.15 -11.92 -11.06
CA TYR A 188 -14.96 -10.56 -11.50
C TYR A 188 -16.12 -10.10 -12.38
N PHE A 189 -16.61 -8.91 -12.09
CA PHE A 189 -17.65 -8.23 -12.85
C PHE A 189 -17.20 -6.83 -13.22
N ILE A 190 -17.47 -6.41 -14.46
CA ILE A 190 -17.25 -5.03 -14.89
C ILE A 190 -18.61 -4.37 -15.07
N CYS A 191 -18.85 -3.29 -14.34
CA CYS A 191 -19.97 -2.40 -14.61
C CYS A 191 -19.48 -1.24 -15.47
N LEU A 192 -20.24 -0.81 -16.47
CA LEU A 192 -19.88 0.29 -17.35
C LEU A 192 -21.11 1.04 -17.87
N SER A 193 -20.91 2.26 -18.36
CA SER A 193 -21.98 3.04 -19.00
C SER A 193 -21.60 3.64 -20.35
N MET A 194 -22.56 3.67 -21.29
CA MET A 194 -22.42 4.20 -22.65
C MET A 194 -23.42 5.35 -22.87
N PRO A 195 -23.02 6.63 -22.79
CA PRO A 195 -23.95 7.76 -22.83
C PRO A 195 -24.10 8.41 -24.23
N PRO A 196 -25.29 8.95 -24.57
CA PRO A 196 -26.59 8.68 -23.95
C PRO A 196 -27.12 7.31 -24.41
N GLY A 197 -27.06 6.32 -23.54
CA GLY A 197 -27.49 4.95 -23.81
C GLY A 197 -27.90 4.29 -22.51
N GLY A 198 -26.97 3.60 -21.85
CA GLY A 198 -27.24 3.04 -20.53
C GLY A 198 -26.09 2.20 -19.99
N ILE A 199 -26.43 1.25 -19.14
CA ILE A 199 -25.48 0.48 -18.33
C ILE A 199 -25.41 -0.96 -18.80
N SER A 200 -24.21 -1.54 -18.75
CA SER A 200 -23.96 -2.98 -18.87
C SER A 200 -23.22 -3.52 -17.65
N ILE A 201 -23.47 -4.79 -17.34
CA ILE A 201 -22.69 -5.56 -16.38
C ILE A 201 -22.11 -6.75 -17.13
N LEU A 202 -20.79 -6.88 -17.10
CA LEU A 202 -20.04 -7.98 -17.68
C LEU A 202 -19.52 -8.91 -16.59
N LYS A 203 -19.33 -10.18 -16.91
CA LYS A 203 -18.85 -11.24 -16.03
C LYS A 203 -17.64 -11.93 -16.64
N SER A 204 -16.61 -12.15 -15.85
CA SER A 204 -15.46 -12.96 -16.27
C SER A 204 -15.85 -14.44 -16.39
N THR A 205 -15.60 -15.00 -17.57
CA THR A 205 -15.83 -16.42 -17.87
C THR A 205 -14.74 -17.32 -17.28
N SER A 206 -13.55 -16.78 -17.04
CA SER A 206 -12.40 -17.51 -16.50
C SER A 206 -12.29 -17.46 -14.97
N GLY A 207 -13.06 -16.57 -14.33
CA GLY A 207 -12.87 -16.27 -12.90
C GLY A 207 -11.67 -15.35 -12.62
N LYS A 208 -11.02 -14.82 -13.66
CA LYS A 208 -9.84 -13.95 -13.56
C LYS A 208 -10.14 -12.51 -13.99
N PRO A 209 -9.43 -11.51 -13.44
CA PRO A 209 -9.68 -10.10 -13.77
C PRO A 209 -9.29 -9.73 -15.20
N GLU A 210 -8.43 -10.52 -15.86
CA GLU A 210 -8.08 -10.34 -17.27
C GLU A 210 -9.19 -10.79 -18.24
N GLY A 211 -10.27 -11.41 -17.75
CA GLY A 211 -11.36 -11.94 -18.57
C GLY A 211 -11.05 -13.32 -19.16
N PRO A 212 -11.68 -13.72 -20.28
CA PRO A 212 -12.60 -12.95 -21.12
C PRO A 212 -13.92 -12.61 -20.43
N TYR A 213 -14.56 -11.52 -20.86
CA TYR A 213 -15.81 -11.02 -20.30
C TYR A 213 -17.01 -11.20 -21.24
N ILE A 214 -18.16 -11.59 -20.69
CA ILE A 214 -19.46 -11.66 -21.38
C ILE A 214 -20.51 -10.87 -20.60
N HIS A 215 -21.62 -10.45 -21.21
CA HIS A 215 -22.73 -9.85 -20.47
C HIS A 215 -23.24 -10.79 -19.37
N ALA A 216 -23.34 -10.26 -18.15
CA ALA A 216 -23.86 -10.99 -17.00
C ALA A 216 -25.39 -11.12 -17.05
N THR A 217 -26.06 -10.18 -17.71
CA THR A 217 -27.52 -10.03 -17.72
C THR A 217 -28.16 -10.81 -18.86
N THR A 218 -29.41 -11.27 -18.69
CA THR A 218 -30.13 -12.04 -19.74
C THR A 218 -30.44 -11.22 -20.99
N VAL A 219 -30.42 -9.90 -20.87
CA VAL A 219 -30.67 -8.94 -21.95
C VAL A 219 -29.32 -8.40 -22.39
N THR A 220 -28.95 -8.62 -23.65
CA THR A 220 -27.67 -8.17 -24.21
C THR A 220 -27.82 -7.30 -25.46
N ASP A 221 -29.03 -7.20 -26.03
CA ASP A 221 -29.32 -6.40 -27.23
C ASP A 221 -29.69 -4.93 -26.93
N LYS A 222 -29.75 -4.57 -25.65
CA LYS A 222 -30.09 -3.23 -25.16
C LYS A 222 -29.49 -3.01 -23.76
N PRO A 223 -29.42 -1.75 -23.27
CA PRO A 223 -28.91 -1.49 -21.93
C PRO A 223 -29.69 -2.23 -20.84
N PHE A 224 -28.98 -2.66 -19.80
CA PHE A 224 -29.57 -3.27 -18.61
C PHE A 224 -30.44 -2.25 -17.86
N VAL A 225 -29.93 -1.03 -17.70
CA VAL A 225 -30.62 0.11 -17.09
C VAL A 225 -30.25 1.38 -17.85
N ASN A 226 -31.22 2.28 -18.05
CA ASN A 226 -30.94 3.63 -18.57
C ASN A 226 -30.31 4.49 -17.45
N GLY A 227 -29.07 4.89 -17.63
CA GLY A 227 -28.33 5.66 -16.64
C GLY A 227 -26.83 5.66 -16.90
N ILE A 228 -26.08 6.22 -15.95
CA ILE A 228 -24.62 6.26 -15.92
C ILE A 228 -24.12 5.86 -14.53
N ASP A 229 -22.82 5.59 -14.45
CA ASP A 229 -22.06 5.38 -13.20
C ASP A 229 -22.65 4.29 -12.29
N PRO A 230 -22.74 3.04 -12.79
CA PRO A 230 -23.18 1.90 -12.01
C PRO A 230 -22.14 1.47 -10.97
N THR A 231 -22.59 0.97 -9.83
CA THR A 231 -21.72 0.30 -8.85
C THR A 231 -22.40 -0.92 -8.24
N LEU A 232 -21.60 -1.91 -7.84
CA LEU A 232 -22.03 -3.12 -7.13
C LEU A 232 -21.44 -3.19 -5.71
N PHE A 233 -22.23 -3.75 -4.80
CA PHE A 233 -21.80 -4.04 -3.44
C PHE A 233 -22.26 -5.43 -3.01
N GLU A 234 -21.34 -6.30 -2.63
CA GLU A 234 -21.64 -7.57 -1.96
C GLU A 234 -21.64 -7.37 -0.44
N ASP A 235 -22.76 -7.67 0.20
CA ASP A 235 -22.89 -7.60 1.65
C ASP A 235 -22.38 -8.89 2.32
N GLU A 236 -22.28 -8.88 3.64
CA GLU A 236 -21.75 -9.97 4.46
C GLU A 236 -22.57 -11.27 4.36
N ASP A 237 -23.83 -11.18 3.93
CA ASP A 237 -24.72 -12.32 3.69
C ASP A 237 -24.56 -12.93 2.28
N GLY A 238 -23.69 -12.36 1.44
CA GLY A 238 -23.47 -12.77 0.04
C GLY A 238 -24.51 -12.26 -0.96
N SER A 239 -25.42 -11.37 -0.53
CA SER A 239 -26.33 -10.62 -1.40
C SER A 239 -25.55 -9.53 -2.14
N VAL A 240 -25.84 -9.33 -3.42
CA VAL A 240 -25.24 -8.23 -4.20
C VAL A 240 -26.30 -7.18 -4.50
N TYR A 241 -25.93 -5.91 -4.34
CA TYR A 241 -26.80 -4.76 -4.55
C TYR A 241 -26.27 -3.87 -5.66
N PHE A 242 -27.20 -3.29 -6.42
CA PHE A 242 -26.91 -2.42 -7.55
C PHE A 242 -27.54 -1.03 -7.35
N THR A 243 -26.75 0.00 -7.61
CA THR A 243 -27.18 1.40 -7.68
C THR A 243 -26.39 2.14 -8.76
N TRP A 244 -26.81 3.35 -9.13
CA TRP A 244 -26.17 4.12 -10.19
C TRP A 244 -26.45 5.63 -10.09
N SER A 245 -25.73 6.42 -10.87
CA SER A 245 -25.89 7.88 -10.97
C SER A 245 -25.80 8.56 -9.58
N GLY A 246 -26.82 9.32 -9.17
CA GLY A 246 -26.87 9.98 -7.86
C GLY A 246 -27.25 9.07 -6.67
N ALA A 247 -27.24 7.75 -6.86
CA ALA A 247 -27.57 6.74 -5.86
C ALA A 247 -28.98 6.88 -5.22
N GLY A 248 -29.95 7.43 -5.95
CA GLY A 248 -31.31 7.68 -5.43
C GLY A 248 -32.21 6.44 -5.33
N ARG A 249 -31.75 5.28 -5.81
CA ARG A 249 -32.50 4.02 -5.78
C ARG A 249 -31.54 2.82 -5.78
N ILE A 250 -31.96 1.73 -5.15
CA ILE A 250 -31.16 0.51 -4.97
C ILE A 250 -32.02 -0.73 -5.17
N ALA A 251 -31.44 -1.80 -5.72
CA ALA A 251 -32.09 -3.11 -5.79
C ALA A 251 -31.08 -4.23 -5.57
N LYS A 252 -31.54 -5.31 -4.94
CA LYS A 252 -30.81 -6.57 -4.87
C LYS A 252 -30.77 -7.27 -6.23
N MET A 253 -29.59 -7.75 -6.61
CA MET A 253 -29.35 -8.60 -7.78
C MET A 253 -29.77 -10.04 -7.48
N LYS A 254 -30.17 -10.78 -8.53
CA LYS A 254 -30.29 -12.24 -8.45
C LYS A 254 -28.95 -12.87 -8.14
N ASP A 255 -28.96 -14.05 -7.51
CA ASP A 255 -27.72 -14.76 -7.15
C ASP A 255 -26.80 -15.08 -8.33
N ASP A 256 -27.39 -15.29 -9.51
CA ASP A 256 -26.66 -15.55 -10.76
C ASP A 256 -26.22 -14.27 -11.49
N MET A 257 -26.54 -13.09 -10.94
CA MET A 257 -26.29 -11.75 -11.49
C MET A 257 -27.02 -11.45 -12.81
N SER A 258 -28.01 -12.28 -13.20
CA SER A 258 -28.70 -12.19 -14.49
C SER A 258 -29.73 -11.05 -14.59
N GLY A 259 -30.07 -10.43 -13.45
CA GLY A 259 -31.00 -9.31 -13.33
C GLY A 259 -31.30 -8.99 -11.88
N PHE A 260 -32.38 -8.24 -11.63
CA PHE A 260 -32.81 -7.89 -10.26
C PHE A 260 -33.66 -8.98 -9.62
N ALA A 261 -33.43 -9.22 -8.33
CA ALA A 261 -34.24 -10.11 -7.49
C ALA A 261 -35.50 -9.41 -6.96
N GLU A 262 -35.53 -8.08 -7.01
CA GLU A 262 -36.59 -7.24 -6.46
C GLU A 262 -36.76 -5.94 -7.27
N PRO A 263 -37.89 -5.23 -7.12
CA PRO A 263 -38.05 -3.87 -7.63
C PRO A 263 -37.07 -2.89 -6.97
N PHE A 264 -36.84 -1.74 -7.63
CA PHE A 264 -36.04 -0.68 -7.04
C PHE A 264 -36.70 -0.04 -5.82
N HIS A 265 -35.94 0.05 -4.73
CA HIS A 265 -36.27 0.83 -3.55
C HIS A 265 -35.75 2.26 -3.71
N THR A 266 -36.62 3.26 -3.49
CA THR A 266 -36.23 4.67 -3.46
C THR A 266 -35.49 4.97 -2.16
N ILE A 267 -34.33 5.59 -2.27
CA ILE A 267 -33.54 6.01 -1.10
C ILE A 267 -34.14 7.28 -0.51
N VAL A 268 -34.31 7.28 0.81
CA VAL A 268 -34.77 8.43 1.57
C VAL A 268 -33.61 8.99 2.37
N LEU A 269 -33.28 10.26 2.13
CA LEU A 269 -32.34 11.02 2.95
C LEU A 269 -33.12 11.78 4.03
N GLN A 270 -32.87 11.44 5.30
CA GLN A 270 -33.41 12.15 6.44
C GLN A 270 -32.53 13.36 6.78
N ASN A 271 -33.19 14.51 6.96
CA ASN A 271 -32.54 15.81 7.16
C ASN A 271 -31.59 16.14 6.00
N PRO A 272 -32.12 16.26 4.77
CA PRO A 272 -31.31 16.61 3.61
C PRO A 272 -30.60 17.96 3.83
N ASP A 273 -29.43 18.06 3.22
CA ASP A 273 -28.68 19.30 3.14
C ASP A 273 -29.34 20.21 2.10
N HIS A 274 -29.68 21.43 2.48
CA HIS A 274 -30.32 22.40 1.57
C HIS A 274 -29.42 23.59 1.30
N ASP A 275 -28.16 23.56 1.72
CA ASP A 275 -27.20 24.58 1.37
C ASP A 275 -26.87 24.49 -0.12
N SER A 276 -27.23 25.53 -0.88
CA SER A 276 -26.92 25.62 -2.30
C SER A 276 -25.43 25.52 -2.63
N ALA A 277 -24.53 25.83 -1.69
CA ALA A 277 -23.09 25.68 -1.87
C ALA A 277 -22.65 24.20 -1.88
N HIS A 278 -23.47 23.29 -1.36
CA HIS A 278 -23.17 21.86 -1.23
C HIS A 278 -23.83 20.98 -2.32
N HIS A 279 -24.36 21.62 -3.36
CA HIS A 279 -25.13 20.97 -4.41
C HIS A 279 -24.90 21.56 -5.79
N SER A 280 -24.71 20.68 -6.78
CA SER A 280 -24.69 21.08 -8.18
C SER A 280 -26.04 21.64 -8.64
N ALA A 281 -26.03 22.41 -9.74
CA ALA A 281 -27.26 22.93 -10.33
C ALA A 281 -28.26 21.82 -10.75
N LYS A 282 -27.78 20.62 -11.07
CA LYS A 282 -28.64 19.46 -11.35
C LYS A 282 -29.37 19.00 -10.08
N CYS A 283 -28.66 18.96 -8.96
CA CYS A 283 -29.17 18.55 -7.65
C CYS A 283 -30.17 19.57 -7.10
N MET A 284 -29.86 20.87 -7.18
CA MET A 284 -30.76 21.95 -6.76
C MET A 284 -32.11 21.93 -7.50
N LYS A 285 -32.13 21.60 -8.80
CA LYS A 285 -33.38 21.45 -9.57
C LYS A 285 -34.30 20.33 -9.07
N ARG A 286 -33.77 19.39 -8.27
CA ARG A 286 -34.51 18.31 -7.61
C ARG A 286 -34.84 18.63 -6.15
N GLY A 287 -34.57 19.85 -5.70
CA GLY A 287 -34.81 20.31 -4.33
C GLY A 287 -33.76 19.88 -3.31
N SER A 288 -32.59 19.42 -3.76
CA SER A 288 -31.47 19.01 -2.89
C SER A 288 -31.87 17.95 -1.84
N ASN A 289 -32.69 16.97 -2.24
CA ASN A 289 -33.14 15.88 -1.37
C ASN A 289 -32.34 14.58 -1.58
N ASP A 290 -31.33 14.64 -2.43
CA ASP A 290 -30.55 13.52 -2.94
C ASP A 290 -29.11 13.53 -2.42
N LEU A 291 -28.43 12.41 -2.58
CA LEU A 291 -27.07 12.20 -2.07
C LEU A 291 -26.02 12.94 -2.91
N GLY A 292 -26.26 13.07 -4.21
CA GLY A 292 -25.42 13.76 -5.19
C GLY A 292 -26.01 13.61 -6.59
N HIS A 293 -25.24 13.91 -7.64
CA HIS A 293 -25.77 13.91 -9.01
C HIS A 293 -25.22 12.82 -9.94
N GLU A 294 -24.01 12.29 -9.71
CA GLU A 294 -23.38 11.25 -10.54
C GLU A 294 -22.28 10.51 -9.76
N GLY A 295 -21.71 9.42 -10.28
CA GLY A 295 -20.63 8.67 -9.62
C GLY A 295 -21.06 7.96 -8.33
N ALA A 296 -21.99 7.02 -8.42
CA ALA A 296 -22.56 6.35 -7.24
C ALA A 296 -21.51 5.60 -6.41
N ILE A 297 -21.65 5.67 -5.09
CA ILE A 297 -20.74 5.07 -4.11
C ILE A 297 -21.56 4.21 -3.15
N LEU A 298 -21.17 2.95 -2.94
CA LEU A 298 -21.76 2.10 -1.91
C LEU A 298 -20.71 1.20 -1.26
N PHE A 299 -20.61 1.25 0.07
CA PHE A 299 -19.77 0.34 0.86
C PHE A 299 -20.27 0.23 2.30
N LYS A 300 -19.73 -0.76 3.04
CA LYS A 300 -20.03 -0.95 4.46
C LYS A 300 -18.77 -0.81 5.30
N ALA A 301 -18.86 -0.01 6.37
CA ALA A 301 -17.77 0.20 7.30
C ALA A 301 -18.30 0.33 8.73
N ASN A 302 -17.60 -0.27 9.70
CA ASN A 302 -17.95 -0.19 11.13
C ASN A 302 -19.43 -0.54 11.41
N GLY A 303 -19.96 -1.54 10.70
CA GLY A 303 -21.35 -1.99 10.84
C GLY A 303 -22.41 -1.07 10.23
N LYS A 304 -22.03 0.00 9.51
CA LYS A 304 -22.93 0.94 8.85
C LYS A 304 -22.78 0.88 7.33
N TYR A 305 -23.86 1.16 6.61
CA TYR A 305 -23.86 1.38 5.17
C TYR A 305 -23.57 2.84 4.86
N TYR A 306 -22.67 3.05 3.90
CA TYR A 306 -22.33 4.36 3.35
C TYR A 306 -22.79 4.36 1.89
N LEU A 307 -23.74 5.24 1.58
CA LEU A 307 -24.28 5.42 0.23
C LEU A 307 -24.12 6.88 -0.17
N GLY A 308 -23.69 7.10 -1.40
CA GLY A 308 -23.31 8.43 -1.83
C GLY A 308 -23.19 8.57 -3.34
N ALA A 309 -22.78 9.76 -3.73
CA ALA A 309 -22.48 10.13 -5.10
C ALA A 309 -21.54 11.35 -5.09
N ALA A 310 -20.95 11.66 -6.22
CA ALA A 310 -20.29 12.94 -6.43
C ALA A 310 -21.29 14.10 -6.45
N ASP A 311 -20.93 15.22 -5.87
CA ASP A 311 -21.66 16.48 -6.01
C ASP A 311 -20.71 17.69 -6.00
N GLU A 312 -21.26 18.88 -6.25
CA GLU A 312 -20.53 20.11 -5.99
C GLU A 312 -20.55 20.43 -4.50
N TYR A 313 -19.41 20.76 -3.89
CA TYR A 313 -19.32 21.15 -2.49
C TYR A 313 -18.34 22.32 -2.35
N GLU A 314 -18.85 23.51 -2.03
CA GLU A 314 -18.08 24.75 -1.93
C GLU A 314 -17.20 24.97 -3.18
N GLY A 315 -17.79 24.73 -4.37
CA GLY A 315 -17.15 24.84 -5.67
C GLY A 315 -16.14 23.73 -6.02
N ARG A 316 -16.09 22.62 -5.26
CA ARG A 316 -15.29 21.42 -5.55
C ARG A 316 -16.17 20.31 -6.09
N TYR A 317 -15.63 19.42 -6.93
CA TYR A 317 -16.32 18.21 -7.36
C TYR A 317 -15.93 17.08 -6.42
N SER A 318 -16.73 16.86 -5.38
CA SER A 318 -16.35 16.08 -4.20
C SER A 318 -17.18 14.80 -4.07
N SER A 319 -16.63 13.81 -3.38
CA SER A 319 -17.39 12.62 -2.99
C SER A 319 -18.26 12.96 -1.77
N CYS A 320 -19.56 12.75 -1.86
CA CYS A 320 -20.51 12.99 -0.77
C CYS A 320 -21.20 11.70 -0.38
N VAL A 321 -21.26 11.40 0.93
CA VAL A 321 -21.90 10.16 1.42
C VAL A 321 -22.84 10.46 2.58
N ALA A 322 -23.85 9.61 2.74
CA ALA A 322 -24.70 9.51 3.91
C ALA A 322 -24.60 8.11 4.52
N ILE A 323 -25.11 7.96 5.74
CA ILE A 323 -24.89 6.80 6.60
C ILE A 323 -26.24 6.18 6.99
N SER A 324 -26.33 4.85 7.01
CA SER A 324 -27.49 4.12 7.55
C SER A 324 -27.10 2.82 8.25
N ASP A 325 -28.00 2.33 9.11
CA ASP A 325 -27.99 0.97 9.66
C ASP A 325 -28.58 -0.07 8.71
N SER A 326 -29.30 0.37 7.68
CA SER A 326 -29.92 -0.51 6.69
C SER A 326 -29.50 -0.11 5.29
N ILE A 327 -29.26 -1.09 4.42
CA ILE A 327 -28.90 -0.86 3.03
C ILE A 327 -29.97 -0.07 2.25
N TYR A 328 -31.24 -0.21 2.66
CA TYR A 328 -32.37 0.53 2.07
C TYR A 328 -32.65 1.89 2.73
N GLY A 329 -31.89 2.24 3.76
CA GLY A 329 -32.08 3.46 4.53
C GLY A 329 -33.15 3.36 5.63
N PRO A 330 -33.64 4.51 6.14
CA PRO A 330 -33.28 5.86 5.70
C PRO A 330 -31.80 6.17 5.94
N TYR A 331 -31.21 6.98 5.07
CA TYR A 331 -29.86 7.49 5.23
C TYR A 331 -29.88 8.86 5.92
N THR A 332 -28.84 9.19 6.66
CA THR A 332 -28.69 10.49 7.34
C THR A 332 -27.23 10.94 7.35
N ASN A 333 -26.93 12.10 7.94
CA ASN A 333 -25.57 12.64 8.05
C ASN A 333 -24.86 12.75 6.69
N ARG A 334 -25.53 13.28 5.65
CA ARG A 334 -24.86 13.61 4.39
C ARG A 334 -23.73 14.61 4.67
N HIS A 335 -22.54 14.37 4.12
CA HIS A 335 -21.38 15.26 4.27
C HIS A 335 -20.40 15.11 3.10
N GLU A 336 -19.56 16.12 2.90
CA GLU A 336 -18.36 16.01 2.06
C GLU A 336 -17.40 14.99 2.69
N SER A 337 -17.18 13.87 2.02
CA SER A 337 -16.30 12.80 2.51
C SER A 337 -14.87 12.94 2.00
N VAL A 338 -14.72 13.23 0.71
CA VAL A 338 -13.44 13.46 0.06
C VAL A 338 -13.54 14.71 -0.82
N PRO A 339 -12.99 15.84 -0.36
CA PRO A 339 -12.92 17.06 -1.17
C PRO A 339 -12.19 16.80 -2.49
N CYS A 340 -12.72 17.30 -3.61
CA CYS A 340 -12.17 17.08 -4.96
C CYS A 340 -12.10 15.61 -5.43
N GLY A 341 -12.63 14.66 -4.65
CA GLY A 341 -12.52 13.22 -4.93
C GLY A 341 -13.31 12.76 -6.16
N GLY A 342 -14.48 13.35 -6.38
CA GLY A 342 -15.40 12.98 -7.45
C GLY A 342 -16.09 11.63 -7.28
N GLY A 343 -16.51 11.03 -8.40
CA GLY A 343 -17.06 9.67 -8.44
C GLY A 343 -15.95 8.63 -8.41
N GLY A 344 -16.03 7.67 -7.50
CA GLY A 344 -14.98 6.69 -7.26
C GLY A 344 -15.40 5.71 -6.18
N ASN A 345 -14.46 5.01 -5.55
CA ASN A 345 -14.79 4.01 -4.55
C ASN A 345 -13.96 4.11 -3.27
N PHE A 346 -14.43 3.40 -2.24
CA PHE A 346 -13.78 3.29 -0.94
C PHE A 346 -13.41 1.82 -0.71
N PHE A 347 -12.19 1.58 -0.24
CA PHE A 347 -11.68 0.22 -0.08
C PHE A 347 -10.67 0.12 1.07
N LYS A 348 -10.40 -1.11 1.52
CA LYS A 348 -9.35 -1.40 2.50
C LYS A 348 -8.09 -1.89 1.81
N ASP A 349 -6.94 -1.46 2.30
CA ASP A 349 -5.68 -2.13 1.98
C ASP A 349 -5.52 -3.44 2.78
N LYS A 350 -4.50 -4.23 2.43
CA LYS A 350 -4.11 -5.48 3.10
C LYS A 350 -3.79 -5.32 4.59
N LYS A 351 -3.55 -4.10 5.06
CA LYS A 351 -3.29 -3.78 6.48
C LYS A 351 -4.57 -3.30 7.19
N GLY A 352 -5.71 -3.29 6.50
CA GLY A 352 -7.00 -2.86 7.02
C GLY A 352 -7.19 -1.33 7.06
N ASN A 353 -6.28 -0.54 6.48
CA ASN A 353 -6.49 0.91 6.38
C ASN A 353 -7.50 1.22 5.29
N TRP A 354 -8.32 2.24 5.52
CA TRP A 354 -9.29 2.72 4.55
C TRP A 354 -8.72 3.79 3.63
N TRP A 355 -9.08 3.66 2.35
CA TRP A 355 -8.69 4.54 1.27
C TRP A 355 -9.94 4.90 0.45
N ALA A 356 -9.90 6.08 -0.16
CA ALA A 356 -10.83 6.48 -1.21
C ALA A 356 -10.04 6.76 -2.47
N THR A 357 -10.59 6.43 -3.64
CA THR A 357 -10.00 6.88 -4.90
C THR A 357 -10.22 8.37 -5.12
N PHE A 358 -9.36 8.95 -5.94
CA PHE A 358 -9.33 10.38 -6.24
C PHE A 358 -8.91 10.53 -7.69
N PHE A 359 -9.51 11.47 -8.43
CA PHE A 359 -8.98 11.82 -9.75
C PHE A 359 -8.88 13.32 -10.03
N GLY A 360 -9.61 14.14 -9.28
CA GLY A 360 -9.67 15.58 -9.47
C GLY A 360 -10.42 15.99 -10.73
N ASN A 361 -11.43 16.84 -10.59
CA ASN A 361 -12.21 17.35 -11.73
C ASN A 361 -12.62 18.82 -11.61
N ASP A 362 -12.23 19.48 -10.52
CA ASP A 362 -12.52 20.88 -10.25
C ASP A 362 -11.24 21.73 -10.26
N ASN A 363 -11.40 23.05 -10.15
CA ASN A 363 -10.27 23.99 -10.23
C ASN A 363 -9.43 24.02 -8.95
N GLN A 364 -9.98 23.59 -7.81
CA GLN A 364 -9.31 23.60 -6.51
C GLN A 364 -8.42 22.36 -6.33
N SER A 365 -8.69 21.29 -7.07
CA SER A 365 -7.91 20.08 -7.08
C SER A 365 -6.42 20.33 -7.43
N PRO A 366 -5.48 19.60 -6.80
CA PRO A 366 -4.05 19.65 -7.14
C PRO A 366 -3.73 19.12 -8.54
N TRP A 367 -4.52 18.18 -9.06
CA TRP A 367 -4.42 17.68 -10.43
C TRP A 367 -5.81 17.37 -11.00
N ARG A 368 -5.88 17.05 -12.29
CA ARG A 368 -7.13 16.67 -12.96
C ARG A 368 -6.98 15.41 -13.80
N GLU A 369 -8.03 14.59 -13.76
CA GLU A 369 -8.20 13.37 -14.57
C GLU A 369 -6.94 12.47 -14.52
N LYS A 370 -6.35 12.33 -13.32
CA LYS A 370 -5.27 11.37 -13.04
C LYS A 370 -5.64 10.48 -11.86
N PRO A 371 -5.36 9.18 -11.88
CA PRO A 371 -5.72 8.31 -10.78
C PRO A 371 -4.92 8.66 -9.52
N GLY A 372 -5.58 8.62 -8.37
CA GLY A 372 -5.04 8.93 -7.06
C GLY A 372 -5.79 8.17 -5.98
N ILE A 373 -5.21 8.11 -4.78
CA ILE A 373 -5.89 7.60 -3.59
C ILE A 373 -5.61 8.52 -2.41
N VAL A 374 -6.57 8.60 -1.51
CA VAL A 374 -6.47 9.36 -0.27
C VAL A 374 -6.84 8.47 0.91
N LYS A 375 -6.01 8.47 1.94
CA LYS A 375 -6.28 7.74 3.18
C LYS A 375 -7.39 8.44 3.94
N ILE A 376 -8.35 7.66 4.44
CA ILE A 376 -9.46 8.17 5.25
C ILE A 376 -9.51 7.50 6.62
N SER A 377 -10.31 8.09 7.49
CA SER A 377 -10.66 7.59 8.82
C SER A 377 -12.12 7.92 9.12
N PHE A 378 -12.67 7.35 10.19
CA PHE A 378 -14.05 7.59 10.58
C PHE A 378 -14.08 8.31 11.93
N ALA A 379 -14.85 9.40 11.98
CA ALA A 379 -15.20 10.09 13.20
C ALA A 379 -16.12 9.23 14.08
N LYS A 380 -16.32 9.66 15.33
CA LYS A 380 -17.18 8.95 16.28
C LYS A 380 -18.65 8.85 15.82
N ASP A 381 -19.12 9.85 15.09
CA ASP A 381 -20.47 9.89 14.49
C ASP A 381 -20.54 9.17 13.14
N GLY A 382 -19.46 8.51 12.72
CA GLY A 382 -19.35 7.79 11.47
C GLY A 382 -18.94 8.64 10.28
N LYS A 383 -18.82 9.98 10.40
CA LYS A 383 -18.39 10.82 9.29
C LYS A 383 -16.99 10.44 8.82
N ILE A 384 -16.78 10.47 7.50
CA ILE A 384 -15.50 10.22 6.88
C ILE A 384 -14.64 11.47 7.02
N ILE A 385 -13.40 11.27 7.45
CA ILE A 385 -12.39 12.32 7.56
C ILE A 385 -11.18 11.89 6.74
N VAL A 386 -10.76 12.75 5.82
CA VAL A 386 -9.47 12.61 5.14
C VAL A 386 -8.34 12.69 6.17
N ALA A 387 -7.52 11.63 6.25
CA ALA A 387 -6.46 11.56 7.24
C ALA A 387 -5.41 12.64 6.98
N LYS A 388 -5.04 13.42 8.01
CA LYS A 388 -3.98 14.44 7.86
C LYS A 388 -2.63 13.81 7.45
N ASN A 389 -2.34 12.63 7.99
CA ASN A 389 -1.17 11.83 7.62
C ASN A 389 -1.53 10.88 6.48
N GLN A 390 -1.39 11.37 5.27
CA GLN A 390 -1.33 10.53 4.07
C GLN A 390 0.00 9.78 4.14
N VAL A 391 -0.01 8.45 4.30
CA VAL A 391 1.26 7.70 4.33
C VAL A 391 1.78 7.57 2.89
N ALA A 392 2.30 8.67 2.36
CA ALA A 392 3.14 8.75 1.16
C ALA A 392 3.77 10.16 1.02
N GLU A 393 4.63 10.59 1.93
CA GLU A 393 5.68 11.58 1.64
C GLU A 393 6.96 11.13 2.36
N ASN A 394 8.09 10.95 1.68
CA ASN A 394 8.89 12.08 1.26
C ASN A 394 9.31 12.02 -0.22
N GLY A 395 8.78 12.97 -1.00
CA GLY A 395 9.40 13.44 -2.24
C GLY A 395 9.58 14.96 -2.19
N GLY A 396 10.82 15.41 -1.93
CA GLY A 396 11.32 16.78 -2.15
C GLY A 396 11.80 17.49 -0.87
N LYS A 397 13.02 18.03 -0.73
CA LYS A 397 14.16 18.28 -1.64
C LYS A 397 15.48 18.25 -0.84
N GLY A 398 16.55 17.73 -1.43
CA GLY A 398 17.91 17.89 -0.88
C GLY A 398 18.96 16.88 -1.37
N LYS A 399 19.29 16.95 -2.67
CA LYS A 399 20.45 16.33 -3.35
C LYS A 399 20.45 14.79 -3.52
N ASN A 400 20.34 14.38 -4.79
CA ASN A 400 20.67 13.07 -5.39
C ASN A 400 20.16 11.82 -4.66
N GLN A 401 19.06 11.22 -5.14
CA GLN A 401 18.77 9.81 -4.85
C GLN A 401 18.54 9.00 -6.13
N LYS A 402 19.31 7.91 -6.19
CA LYS A 402 19.30 6.82 -7.15
C LYS A 402 18.05 5.93 -6.93
N LYS A 403 17.70 5.15 -7.96
CA LYS A 403 16.73 4.03 -8.03
C LYS A 403 16.32 3.43 -6.67
N ASP A 404 15.02 3.20 -6.50
CA ASP A 404 14.39 2.46 -5.39
C ASP A 404 15.05 1.07 -5.26
N HIS A 405 16.05 0.98 -4.39
CA HIS A 405 16.79 -0.25 -4.09
C HIS A 405 16.43 -0.63 -2.66
N GLN A 406 15.67 -1.73 -2.51
CA GLN A 406 15.59 -2.41 -1.22
C GLN A 406 17.02 -2.67 -0.72
N VAL A 407 17.25 -2.49 0.57
CA VAL A 407 18.57 -2.76 1.17
C VAL A 407 18.89 -4.23 0.91
N SER A 408 19.96 -4.45 0.17
CA SER A 408 20.43 -5.78 -0.18
C SER A 408 21.20 -6.38 0.99
N VAL A 409 20.73 -7.52 1.48
CA VAL A 409 21.30 -8.19 2.66
C VAL A 409 21.78 -9.58 2.28
N LEU A 410 22.99 -9.93 2.70
CA LEU A 410 23.49 -11.30 2.61
C LEU A 410 23.69 -11.88 4.01
N ILE A 411 22.94 -12.93 4.35
CA ILE A 411 23.20 -13.73 5.55
C ILE A 411 24.25 -14.78 5.22
N ILE A 412 25.32 -14.85 6.03
CA ILE A 412 26.30 -15.93 5.98
C ILE A 412 26.02 -16.91 7.11
N ASP A 413 25.73 -18.17 6.76
CA ASP A 413 25.41 -19.24 7.71
C ASP A 413 26.22 -20.52 7.43
N GLY A 414 25.85 -21.66 8.01
CA GLY A 414 26.41 -22.98 7.67
C GLY A 414 26.96 -23.81 8.82
N PHE A 415 27.40 -23.17 9.91
CA PHE A 415 27.83 -23.87 11.12
C PHE A 415 27.72 -23.01 12.37
N SER A 416 27.20 -23.58 13.45
CA SER A 416 27.03 -22.93 14.75
C SER A 416 26.73 -23.99 15.81
N ASN A 417 27.05 -23.69 17.07
CA ASN A 417 26.50 -24.46 18.20
C ASN A 417 25.00 -24.20 18.43
N HIS A 418 24.44 -23.13 17.86
CA HIS A 418 23.00 -22.81 17.82
C HIS A 418 22.35 -23.39 16.56
N ASP A 419 21.01 -23.38 16.49
CA ASP A 419 20.31 -23.75 15.26
C ASP A 419 20.39 -22.58 14.26
N TRP A 420 21.47 -22.57 13.50
CA TRP A 420 21.72 -21.57 12.48
C TRP A 420 20.71 -21.63 11.34
N ARG A 421 20.13 -22.80 11.01
CA ARG A 421 19.17 -22.94 9.90
C ARG A 421 17.89 -22.18 10.22
N GLN A 422 17.34 -22.42 11.41
CA GLN A 422 16.16 -21.71 11.86
C GLN A 422 16.45 -20.24 12.14
N THR A 423 17.62 -19.93 12.71
CA THR A 423 18.05 -18.55 12.91
C THR A 423 18.11 -17.77 11.59
N THR A 424 18.70 -18.34 10.54
CA THR A 424 18.72 -17.75 9.19
C THR A 424 17.31 -17.53 8.67
N LYS A 425 16.46 -18.57 8.74
CA LYS A 425 15.08 -18.48 8.24
C LYS A 425 14.30 -17.37 8.94
N VAL A 426 14.23 -17.39 10.26
CA VAL A 426 13.43 -16.43 11.01
C VAL A 426 13.99 -15.00 10.87
N THR A 427 15.32 -14.84 10.84
CA THR A 427 15.97 -13.54 10.60
C THR A 427 15.62 -13.00 9.22
N LYS A 428 15.72 -13.84 8.18
CA LYS A 428 15.33 -13.49 6.82
C LYS A 428 13.87 -13.06 6.76
N ASP A 429 12.98 -13.84 7.34
CA ASP A 429 11.55 -13.57 7.28
C ASP A 429 11.18 -12.26 8.00
N ILE A 430 11.75 -11.99 9.17
CA ILE A 430 11.53 -10.71 9.90
C ILE A 430 11.97 -9.51 9.04
N LEU A 431 13.12 -9.62 8.38
CA LEU A 431 13.64 -8.54 7.53
C LEU A 431 12.76 -8.37 6.27
N GLU A 432 12.40 -9.45 5.58
CA GLU A 432 11.58 -9.36 4.36
C GLU A 432 10.13 -8.91 4.67
N GLU A 433 9.53 -9.34 5.79
CA GLU A 433 8.20 -8.90 6.25
C GLU A 433 8.15 -7.39 6.52
N SER A 434 9.30 -6.76 6.82
CA SER A 434 9.39 -5.30 6.97
C SER A 434 9.20 -4.54 5.65
N GLY A 435 9.43 -5.19 4.51
CA GLY A 435 9.41 -4.61 3.16
C GLY A 435 10.65 -3.79 2.79
N LEU A 436 11.60 -3.57 3.71
CA LEU A 436 12.79 -2.74 3.49
C LEU A 436 13.97 -3.49 2.86
N PHE A 437 14.00 -4.81 2.99
CA PHE A 437 15.17 -5.63 2.66
C PHE A 437 14.87 -6.66 1.59
N LYS A 438 15.87 -6.93 0.75
CA LYS A 438 15.96 -8.15 -0.05
C LYS A 438 17.06 -9.02 0.54
N VAL A 439 16.73 -10.24 0.99
CA VAL A 439 17.65 -11.06 1.76
C VAL A 439 18.05 -12.33 1.01
N GLU A 440 19.33 -12.47 0.75
CA GLU A 440 19.94 -13.67 0.19
C GLU A 440 20.80 -14.38 1.26
N THR A 441 21.09 -15.65 1.04
CA THR A 441 21.83 -16.50 1.97
C THR A 441 23.02 -17.13 1.27
N SER A 442 24.18 -17.16 1.92
CA SER A 442 25.33 -17.95 1.47
C SER A 442 25.83 -18.86 2.59
N THR A 443 25.69 -20.16 2.36
CA THR A 443 26.02 -21.18 3.35
C THR A 443 27.49 -21.58 3.26
N ALA A 444 28.22 -21.31 4.33
CA ALA A 444 29.63 -21.64 4.48
C ALA A 444 29.81 -23.14 4.73
N PRO A 445 30.69 -23.81 3.97
CA PRO A 445 31.10 -25.17 4.28
C PRO A 445 31.93 -25.19 5.57
N ALA A 446 31.67 -26.18 6.42
CA ALA A 446 32.25 -26.23 7.76
C ALA A 446 33.71 -26.72 7.80
N THR A 447 34.14 -27.54 6.83
CA THR A 447 35.45 -28.23 6.86
C THR A 447 36.29 -27.93 5.63
N ALA A 448 37.61 -27.78 5.81
CA ALA A 448 38.56 -27.47 4.73
C ALA A 448 38.72 -28.60 3.69
N ASP A 449 38.37 -29.83 4.06
CA ASP A 449 38.44 -31.00 3.16
C ASP A 449 37.23 -31.10 2.20
N ASP A 450 36.21 -30.27 2.40
CA ASP A 450 35.09 -30.17 1.47
C ASP A 450 35.53 -29.40 0.22
N THR A 451 35.32 -29.97 -0.97
CA THR A 451 35.64 -29.28 -2.23
C THR A 451 34.84 -27.98 -2.39
N ALA A 452 33.66 -27.87 -1.76
CA ALA A 452 32.91 -26.64 -1.65
C ALA A 452 33.66 -25.56 -0.85
N TRP A 453 34.52 -25.91 0.11
CA TRP A 453 35.31 -24.97 0.91
C TRP A 453 36.29 -24.16 0.06
N LEU A 454 36.98 -24.81 -0.87
CA LEU A 454 37.87 -24.13 -1.80
C LEU A 454 37.11 -23.20 -2.75
N ASN A 455 35.90 -23.59 -3.18
CA ASN A 455 35.11 -22.85 -4.18
C ASN A 455 34.12 -21.83 -3.59
N TRP A 456 33.78 -21.91 -2.31
CA TRP A 456 32.81 -21.03 -1.67
C TRP A 456 33.35 -19.60 -1.54
N ASN A 457 32.80 -18.68 -2.31
CA ASN A 457 33.30 -17.31 -2.42
C ASN A 457 32.14 -16.29 -2.44
N PRO A 458 31.58 -15.92 -1.28
CA PRO A 458 30.47 -14.98 -1.20
C PRO A 458 30.88 -13.58 -1.70
N ARG A 459 30.04 -12.96 -2.53
CA ARG A 459 30.32 -11.64 -3.12
C ARG A 459 29.86 -10.50 -2.20
N PHE A 460 30.58 -10.23 -1.12
CA PHE A 460 30.16 -9.25 -0.10
C PHE A 460 29.87 -7.84 -0.66
N THR A 461 30.68 -7.35 -1.61
CA THR A 461 30.51 -6.01 -2.19
C THR A 461 29.24 -5.82 -3.02
N GLY A 462 28.49 -6.91 -3.29
CA GLY A 462 27.19 -6.86 -3.94
C GLY A 462 26.03 -6.55 -2.99
N TYR A 463 26.29 -6.42 -1.68
CA TYR A 463 25.27 -6.22 -0.66
C TYR A 463 25.56 -5.00 0.22
N ASP A 464 24.50 -4.31 0.61
CA ASP A 464 24.56 -3.16 1.52
C ASP A 464 24.88 -3.59 2.95
N VAL A 465 24.42 -4.78 3.36
CA VAL A 465 24.69 -5.35 4.70
C VAL A 465 25.01 -6.83 4.62
N ILE A 466 26.02 -7.25 5.39
CA ILE A 466 26.29 -8.65 5.68
C ILE A 466 25.81 -8.98 7.09
N ILE A 467 25.04 -10.05 7.24
CA ILE A 467 24.66 -10.61 8.54
C ILE A 467 25.46 -11.88 8.76
N GLN A 468 26.27 -11.92 9.82
CA GLN A 468 27.05 -13.09 10.20
C GLN A 468 26.21 -13.96 11.15
N ASN A 469 26.02 -15.24 10.80
CA ASN A 469 25.28 -16.24 11.57
C ASN A 469 26.07 -17.56 11.79
N THR A 470 27.40 -17.52 11.79
CA THR A 470 28.25 -18.70 12.04
C THR A 470 29.08 -18.57 13.30
N ASN A 471 29.37 -19.69 13.97
CA ASN A 471 30.39 -19.73 15.01
C ASN A 471 31.08 -21.09 15.12
N ASN A 472 32.31 -21.06 15.60
CA ASN A 472 33.18 -22.23 15.71
C ASN A 472 33.58 -22.53 17.16
N ILE A 473 32.77 -22.09 18.14
CA ILE A 473 33.12 -22.21 19.55
C ILE A 473 33.25 -23.68 20.01
N GLN A 474 32.43 -24.58 19.45
CA GLN A 474 32.46 -26.01 19.74
C GLN A 474 33.45 -26.80 18.88
N ASN A 475 33.89 -26.25 17.76
CA ASN A 475 34.85 -26.89 16.87
C ASN A 475 35.72 -25.85 16.17
N LYS A 476 36.92 -25.60 16.72
CA LYS A 476 37.85 -24.59 16.21
C LYS A 476 38.37 -24.91 14.79
N ASN A 477 38.18 -26.13 14.29
CA ASN A 477 38.53 -26.48 12.91
C ASN A 477 37.53 -25.89 11.91
N TRP A 478 36.32 -25.52 12.35
CA TRP A 478 35.39 -24.76 11.52
C TRP A 478 35.93 -23.33 11.36
N LYS A 479 36.27 -22.98 10.13
CA LYS A 479 36.80 -21.67 9.78
C LYS A 479 36.42 -21.32 8.37
N TRP A 480 36.30 -20.02 8.11
CA TRP A 480 36.23 -19.54 6.74
C TRP A 480 37.60 -19.64 6.08
N PRO A 481 37.66 -19.78 4.75
CA PRO A 481 38.91 -19.61 4.03
C PRO A 481 39.49 -18.22 4.28
N GLU A 482 40.81 -18.12 4.48
CA GLU A 482 41.50 -16.84 4.75
C GLU A 482 41.17 -15.79 3.67
N ARG A 483 41.04 -16.21 2.40
CA ARG A 483 40.60 -15.33 1.31
C ARG A 483 39.22 -14.70 1.56
N VAL A 484 38.26 -15.41 2.17
CA VAL A 484 36.93 -14.90 2.52
C VAL A 484 37.03 -13.99 3.74
N GLU A 485 37.83 -14.37 4.72
CA GLU A 485 38.12 -13.54 5.89
C GLU A 485 38.64 -12.16 5.44
N LYS A 486 39.67 -12.14 4.57
CA LYS A 486 40.21 -10.90 3.98
C LYS A 486 39.21 -10.12 3.14
N GLN A 487 38.32 -10.79 2.42
CA GLN A 487 37.25 -10.11 1.68
C GLN A 487 36.27 -9.41 2.62
N LEU A 488 35.89 -10.03 3.75
CA LEU A 488 35.01 -9.37 4.73
C LEU A 488 35.72 -8.20 5.41
N GLU A 489 36.99 -8.37 5.83
CA GLU A 489 37.81 -7.27 6.38
C GLU A 489 37.82 -6.06 5.43
N ASN A 490 38.06 -6.32 4.14
CA ASN A 490 38.13 -5.29 3.11
C ASN A 490 36.75 -4.67 2.83
N TYR A 491 35.67 -5.45 2.85
CA TYR A 491 34.30 -4.96 2.69
C TYR A 491 33.93 -3.97 3.80
N VAL A 492 34.08 -4.39 5.07
CA VAL A 492 33.71 -3.54 6.21
C VAL A 492 34.63 -2.31 6.27
N SER A 493 35.95 -2.48 6.15
CA SER A 493 36.88 -1.34 6.22
C SER A 493 36.65 -0.28 5.13
N LYS A 494 36.03 -0.65 4.00
CA LYS A 494 35.68 0.27 2.91
C LYS A 494 34.30 0.92 3.03
N GLY A 495 33.51 0.59 4.04
CA GLY A 495 32.19 1.21 4.28
C GLY A 495 31.02 0.24 4.34
N GLY A 496 31.26 -1.07 4.20
CA GLY A 496 30.20 -2.07 4.30
C GLY A 496 29.64 -2.21 5.72
N GLY A 497 28.34 -2.52 5.81
CA GLY A 497 27.66 -2.76 7.08
C GLY A 497 27.74 -4.23 7.51
N LEU A 498 28.04 -4.49 8.79
CA LEU A 498 28.10 -5.84 9.34
C LEU A 498 27.20 -5.98 10.59
N TYR A 499 26.26 -6.93 10.55
CA TYR A 499 25.45 -7.33 11.69
C TYR A 499 25.99 -8.63 12.28
N ILE A 500 26.26 -8.65 13.58
CA ILE A 500 26.70 -9.82 14.34
C ILE A 500 25.50 -10.35 15.12
N LEU A 501 24.93 -11.48 14.66
CA LEU A 501 23.84 -12.15 15.38
C LEU A 501 24.36 -12.78 16.69
N HIS A 502 23.47 -12.99 17.64
CA HIS A 502 23.77 -13.48 19.00
C HIS A 502 24.99 -14.41 19.12
N SER A 503 24.96 -15.54 18.39
CA SER A 503 26.00 -16.56 18.48
C SER A 503 27.27 -16.26 17.67
N ALA A 504 27.17 -15.37 16.67
CA ALA A 504 28.29 -14.92 15.85
C ALA A 504 29.36 -14.19 16.65
N ASN A 505 28.95 -13.49 17.71
CA ASN A 505 29.86 -12.82 18.64
C ASN A 505 30.92 -13.77 19.25
N ASN A 506 30.61 -15.07 19.27
CA ASN A 506 31.46 -16.09 19.86
C ASN A 506 32.46 -16.67 18.85
N ALA A 507 32.38 -16.29 17.57
CA ALA A 507 33.12 -16.89 16.47
C ALA A 507 34.58 -16.42 16.38
N PHE A 508 35.39 -17.25 15.73
CA PHE A 508 36.68 -16.95 15.12
C PHE A 508 37.73 -16.32 16.06
N PRO A 509 38.09 -16.95 17.18
CA PRO A 509 39.12 -16.44 18.08
C PRO A 509 40.53 -16.37 17.46
N HIS A 510 40.78 -17.06 16.34
CA HIS A 510 42.03 -16.97 15.59
C HIS A 510 42.15 -15.69 14.76
N TRP A 511 41.03 -14.99 14.51
CA TRP A 511 40.94 -13.92 13.54
C TRP A 511 40.94 -12.55 14.22
N ALA A 512 42.13 -11.98 14.44
CA ALA A 512 42.29 -10.72 15.17
C ALA A 512 41.52 -9.52 14.58
N ALA A 513 41.28 -9.51 13.26
CA ALA A 513 40.45 -8.47 12.64
C ALA A 513 38.96 -8.64 12.97
N TYR A 514 38.49 -9.88 13.14
CA TYR A 514 37.14 -10.15 13.64
C TYR A 514 36.95 -9.61 15.06
N ASP A 515 37.93 -9.80 15.94
CA ASP A 515 37.91 -9.22 17.30
C ASP A 515 37.80 -7.69 17.30
N ARG A 516 38.48 -7.03 16.37
CA ARG A 516 38.34 -5.57 16.18
C ARG A 516 36.97 -5.18 15.62
N MET A 517 36.37 -6.00 14.75
CA MET A 517 35.03 -5.75 14.19
C MET A 517 33.93 -5.93 15.25
N ILE A 518 34.00 -6.96 16.09
CA ILE A 518 32.99 -7.22 17.14
C ILE A 518 33.23 -6.40 18.42
N GLY A 519 34.46 -5.95 18.65
CA GLY A 519 34.88 -5.10 19.78
C GLY A 519 34.92 -5.81 21.13
N LEU A 520 33.89 -6.57 21.47
CA LEU A 520 33.77 -7.46 22.64
C LEU A 520 33.22 -8.80 22.15
N GLY A 521 33.79 -9.90 22.63
CA GLY A 521 33.42 -11.25 22.20
C GLY A 521 33.47 -12.28 23.34
N TRP A 522 33.16 -13.52 22.99
CA TRP A 522 33.42 -14.66 23.87
C TRP A 522 34.92 -15.00 23.89
N ARG A 523 35.67 -14.40 24.82
CA ARG A 523 37.12 -14.57 24.93
C ARG A 523 37.57 -14.76 26.39
N PRO A 524 38.76 -15.37 26.61
CA PRO A 524 39.42 -15.36 27.91
C PRO A 524 39.72 -13.94 28.42
N LYS A 525 39.84 -13.78 29.73
CA LYS A 525 40.08 -12.48 30.39
C LYS A 525 41.37 -11.80 29.93
N GLU A 526 42.32 -12.56 29.39
CA GLU A 526 43.61 -12.14 28.90
C GLU A 526 43.53 -11.45 27.53
N THR A 527 42.45 -11.67 26.76
CA THR A 527 42.35 -11.20 25.38
C THR A 527 42.12 -9.69 25.26
N GLY A 528 41.47 -9.07 26.25
CA GLY A 528 41.07 -7.67 26.13
C GLY A 528 40.32 -7.10 27.33
N TYR A 529 39.79 -5.90 27.14
CA TYR A 529 38.97 -5.23 28.13
C TYR A 529 37.59 -5.88 28.22
N ALA A 530 37.00 -5.86 29.42
CA ALA A 530 35.56 -5.97 29.61
C ALA A 530 34.98 -4.60 30.01
N LEU A 531 33.71 -4.36 29.67
CA LEU A 531 33.02 -3.10 29.97
C LEU A 531 31.86 -3.36 30.94
N GLU A 532 31.96 -2.85 32.16
CA GLU A 532 30.88 -2.86 33.16
C GLU A 532 30.21 -1.47 33.18
N ILE A 533 28.90 -1.41 33.40
CA ILE A 533 28.17 -0.14 33.56
C ILE A 533 27.90 0.05 35.05
N ASP A 534 28.35 1.17 35.63
CA ASP A 534 28.12 1.46 37.04
C ASP A 534 26.72 2.03 37.32
N SER A 535 26.40 2.22 38.60
CA SER A 535 25.11 2.76 39.04
C SER A 535 24.88 4.23 38.63
N LEU A 536 25.92 4.93 38.18
CA LEU A 536 25.87 6.30 37.66
C LEU A 536 25.85 6.32 36.12
N HIS A 537 25.64 5.16 35.48
CA HIS A 537 25.63 4.98 34.03
C HIS A 537 26.97 5.30 33.35
N LYS A 538 28.09 5.16 34.07
CA LYS A 538 29.44 5.30 33.50
C LYS A 538 30.01 3.94 33.14
N ILE A 539 30.83 3.91 32.10
CA ILE A 539 31.51 2.70 31.62
C ILE A 539 32.81 2.52 32.41
N ILE A 540 32.92 1.41 33.14
CA ILE A 540 34.13 0.93 33.78
C ILE A 540 34.85 -0.03 32.83
N ARG A 541 36.10 0.29 32.48
CA ARG A 541 36.97 -0.58 31.69
C ARG A 541 37.76 -1.51 32.62
N ILE A 542 37.50 -2.81 32.52
CA ILE A 542 38.22 -3.86 33.26
C ILE A 542 39.39 -4.35 32.40
N PRO A 543 40.65 -4.16 32.81
CA PRO A 543 41.82 -4.49 31.98
C PRO A 543 41.96 -5.99 31.64
N PRO A 544 42.76 -6.32 30.60
CA PRO A 544 43.19 -7.70 30.35
C PRO A 544 43.82 -8.33 31.59
N GLY A 545 43.49 -9.59 31.87
CA GLY A 545 43.98 -10.36 33.02
C GLY A 545 43.23 -10.10 34.34
N GLN A 546 42.47 -9.02 34.45
CA GLN A 546 41.62 -8.71 35.62
C GLN A 546 40.17 -9.12 35.38
N GLY A 547 39.41 -9.42 36.43
CA GLY A 547 38.02 -9.91 36.31
C GLY A 547 37.96 -11.36 35.82
N ASN A 548 36.90 -11.70 35.07
CA ASN A 548 36.63 -13.07 34.61
C ASN A 548 36.65 -13.22 33.09
N ASN A 549 36.71 -14.47 32.61
CA ASN A 549 36.45 -14.80 31.21
C ASN A 549 35.02 -14.40 30.83
N THR A 550 34.73 -14.23 29.54
CA THR A 550 33.33 -14.09 29.09
C THR A 550 32.52 -15.30 29.55
N SER A 551 31.35 -15.05 30.12
CA SER A 551 30.40 -16.08 30.57
C SER A 551 28.97 -15.53 30.50
N HIS A 552 27.97 -16.38 30.62
CA HIS A 552 26.58 -15.97 30.81
C HIS A 552 25.95 -16.72 31.99
N GLY A 553 24.90 -16.14 32.58
CA GLY A 553 24.04 -16.80 33.56
C GLY A 553 22.92 -17.61 32.88
N LYS A 554 21.92 -18.05 33.65
CA LYS A 554 20.67 -18.56 33.07
C LYS A 554 19.95 -17.44 32.32
N ARG A 555 19.24 -17.79 31.24
CA ARG A 555 18.41 -16.84 30.51
C ARG A 555 17.29 -16.30 31.39
N PHE A 556 16.96 -15.02 31.22
CA PHE A 556 15.92 -14.35 32.02
C PHE A 556 15.25 -13.21 31.26
N ASP A 557 14.09 -12.78 31.74
CA ASP A 557 13.37 -11.63 31.19
C ASP A 557 13.99 -10.33 31.69
N ALA A 558 14.73 -9.67 30.82
CA ALA A 558 15.55 -8.52 31.17
C ALA A 558 14.83 -7.19 30.96
N THR A 559 15.16 -6.22 31.81
CA THR A 559 14.87 -4.80 31.57
C THR A 559 16.12 -4.18 30.94
N VAL A 560 16.02 -3.79 29.68
CA VAL A 560 17.09 -3.18 28.91
C VAL A 560 17.00 -1.66 29.06
N HIS A 561 18.10 -1.01 29.39
CA HIS A 561 18.20 0.43 29.59
C HIS A 561 18.99 1.05 28.44
N ILE A 562 18.51 2.19 27.92
CA ILE A 562 19.27 2.97 26.94
C ILE A 562 20.40 3.70 27.65
N LEU A 563 21.64 3.46 27.21
CA LEU A 563 22.82 4.20 27.67
C LEU A 563 23.11 5.40 26.78
N THR A 564 23.10 5.17 25.46
CA THR A 564 23.49 6.17 24.47
C THR A 564 22.39 6.30 23.41
N LYS A 565 21.94 7.53 23.15
CA LYS A 565 21.00 7.82 22.06
C LYS A 565 21.68 7.55 20.71
N HIS A 566 20.98 6.86 19.83
CA HIS A 566 21.47 6.42 18.53
C HIS A 566 20.30 6.28 17.56
N PRO A 567 20.47 6.44 16.23
CA PRO A 567 19.38 6.26 15.27
C PRO A 567 18.55 4.99 15.50
N VAL A 568 19.20 3.86 15.76
CA VAL A 568 18.55 2.56 16.07
C VAL A 568 17.51 2.65 17.19
N ASN A 569 17.81 3.38 18.27
CA ASN A 569 16.93 3.51 19.43
C ASN A 569 16.12 4.81 19.45
N ASN A 570 16.04 5.53 18.32
CA ASN A 570 15.29 6.77 18.25
C ASN A 570 13.79 6.53 18.53
N GLY A 571 13.26 7.27 19.51
CA GLY A 571 11.88 7.13 19.97
C GLY A 571 11.62 5.96 20.92
N PHE A 572 12.62 5.12 21.23
CA PHE A 572 12.45 4.06 22.23
C PHE A 572 12.17 4.66 23.62
N PRO A 573 11.42 3.97 24.49
CA PRO A 573 11.37 4.31 25.90
C PRO A 573 12.77 4.19 26.53
N ALA A 574 13.01 4.92 27.63
CA ALA A 574 14.30 4.90 28.33
C ALA A 574 14.71 3.49 28.80
N GLN A 575 13.71 2.63 29.05
CA GLN A 575 13.89 1.21 29.32
C GLN A 575 12.73 0.41 28.75
N TRP A 576 12.98 -0.85 28.40
CA TRP A 576 11.99 -1.78 27.85
C TRP A 576 12.32 -3.23 28.22
N ARG A 577 11.37 -4.16 28.03
CA ARG A 577 11.56 -5.57 28.39
C ARG A 577 11.75 -6.50 27.21
N THR A 578 12.71 -7.40 27.33
CA THR A 578 12.96 -8.49 26.38
C THR A 578 12.93 -9.84 27.10
N PRO A 579 12.26 -10.86 26.56
CA PRO A 579 12.15 -12.17 27.19
C PRO A 579 13.37 -13.05 26.91
N SER A 580 13.63 -14.00 27.80
CA SER A 580 14.62 -15.09 27.59
C SER A 580 16.00 -14.63 27.08
N MET A 581 16.52 -13.53 27.64
CA MET A 581 17.81 -12.99 27.23
C MET A 581 18.98 -13.73 27.88
N GLU A 582 19.99 -14.04 27.09
CA GLU A 582 21.27 -14.56 27.56
C GLU A 582 22.29 -13.41 27.60
N LEU A 583 22.39 -12.76 28.77
CA LEU A 583 23.32 -11.65 28.96
C LEU A 583 24.77 -12.16 29.05
N TYR A 584 25.64 -11.65 28.18
CA TYR A 584 27.07 -11.88 28.27
C TYR A 584 27.69 -10.99 29.36
N THR A 585 28.23 -11.63 30.38
CA THR A 585 29.03 -11.00 31.44
C THR A 585 30.50 -11.07 31.05
N TYR A 586 31.25 -10.00 31.36
CA TYR A 586 32.67 -9.91 31.03
C TYR A 586 33.00 -10.18 29.55
N ALA A 587 32.14 -9.81 28.60
CA ALA A 587 32.49 -9.89 27.18
C ALA A 587 33.83 -9.16 26.91
N ARG A 588 34.76 -9.82 26.21
CA ARG A 588 36.18 -9.45 26.14
C ARG A 588 36.60 -9.09 24.73
N GLY A 589 37.33 -8.01 24.58
CA GLY A 589 37.97 -7.67 23.31
C GLY A 589 38.71 -6.33 23.35
N PRO A 590 39.17 -5.84 22.20
CA PRO A 590 39.92 -4.58 22.13
C PRO A 590 39.16 -3.38 22.72
N ALA A 591 37.82 -3.37 22.59
CA ALA A 591 36.96 -2.26 23.03
C ALA A 591 37.37 -0.88 22.45
N GLU A 592 37.82 -0.89 21.20
CA GLU A 592 38.23 0.29 20.42
C GLU A 592 37.09 0.76 19.53
N ASN A 593 36.90 2.08 19.39
CA ASN A 593 35.86 2.71 18.55
C ASN A 593 34.45 2.16 18.78
N LEU A 594 34.17 1.74 20.01
CA LEU A 594 32.93 1.09 20.41
C LEU A 594 32.02 2.07 21.17
N THR A 595 30.74 2.06 20.84
CA THR A 595 29.68 2.77 21.56
C THR A 595 28.64 1.78 22.08
N ILE A 596 28.47 1.70 23.40
CA ILE A 596 27.41 0.91 24.02
C ILE A 596 26.10 1.66 23.86
N LEU A 597 25.11 1.01 23.25
CA LEU A 597 23.78 1.58 23.04
C LEU A 597 22.87 1.31 24.24
N SER A 598 22.92 0.09 24.75
CA SER A 598 22.05 -0.38 25.84
C SER A 598 22.75 -1.39 26.73
N TYR A 599 22.23 -1.53 27.96
CA TYR A 599 22.74 -2.47 28.97
C TYR A 599 21.59 -3.05 29.78
N THR A 600 21.86 -4.13 30.52
CA THR A 600 20.97 -4.62 31.58
C THR A 600 21.80 -5.06 32.79
N THR A 601 21.13 -5.31 33.90
CA THR A 601 21.73 -5.86 35.11
C THR A 601 21.62 -7.38 35.11
N ASP A 602 22.74 -8.06 35.32
CA ASP A 602 22.79 -9.50 35.48
C ASP A 602 22.00 -9.95 36.72
N SER A 603 21.19 -10.98 36.55
CA SER A 603 20.28 -11.46 37.59
C SER A 603 21.02 -12.06 38.79
N VAL A 604 22.25 -12.55 38.59
CA VAL A 604 23.06 -13.23 39.61
C VAL A 604 24.05 -12.27 40.27
N THR A 605 24.96 -11.69 39.48
CA THR A 605 26.05 -10.84 39.97
C THR A 605 25.61 -9.43 40.35
N LYS A 606 24.41 -9.02 39.93
CA LYS A 606 23.88 -7.65 40.09
C LYS A 606 24.72 -6.56 39.44
N LYS A 607 25.66 -6.94 38.58
CA LYS A 607 26.46 -6.04 37.75
C LYS A 607 25.78 -5.79 36.43
N SER A 608 26.00 -4.61 35.85
CA SER A 608 25.39 -4.22 34.59
C SER A 608 26.36 -4.37 33.42
N TRP A 609 25.88 -5.00 32.34
CA TRP A 609 26.68 -5.38 31.18
C TRP A 609 26.03 -4.93 29.87
N PRO A 610 26.81 -4.64 28.83
CA PRO A 610 26.30 -4.25 27.52
C PRO A 610 25.36 -5.29 26.93
N VAL A 611 24.24 -4.83 26.37
CA VAL A 611 23.29 -5.68 25.62
C VAL A 611 23.51 -5.49 24.13
N GLU A 612 23.70 -4.24 23.68
CA GLU A 612 23.94 -3.87 22.29
C GLU A 612 25.04 -2.81 22.20
N TRP A 613 25.86 -2.91 21.16
CA TRP A 613 26.89 -1.90 20.88
C TRP A 613 27.22 -1.84 19.39
N VAL A 614 27.80 -0.71 18.99
CA VAL A 614 28.26 -0.47 17.62
C VAL A 614 29.75 -0.18 17.59
N ILE A 615 30.41 -0.54 16.48
CA ILE A 615 31.85 -0.34 16.26
C ILE A 615 32.04 0.35 14.90
N ASN A 616 32.98 1.29 14.84
CA ASN A 616 33.51 1.79 13.57
C ASN A 616 34.76 1.00 13.19
N TYR A 617 34.72 0.31 12.05
CA TYR A 617 35.86 -0.44 11.52
C TYR A 617 36.24 0.09 10.14
N GLY A 618 37.36 0.84 10.07
CA GLY A 618 37.68 1.63 8.89
C GLY A 618 36.57 2.65 8.63
N LYS A 619 35.95 2.58 7.43
CA LYS A 619 34.80 3.42 7.06
C LYS A 619 33.44 2.77 7.32
N GLY A 620 33.41 1.49 7.68
CA GLY A 620 32.17 0.73 7.89
C GLY A 620 31.72 0.72 9.34
N HIS A 621 30.49 0.21 9.52
CA HIS A 621 29.84 0.10 10.81
C HIS A 621 29.55 -1.38 11.11
N VAL A 622 29.70 -1.75 12.38
CA VAL A 622 29.35 -3.08 12.89
C VAL A 622 28.36 -2.93 14.03
N TYR A 623 27.28 -3.70 14.02
CA TYR A 623 26.31 -3.79 15.10
C TYR A 623 26.39 -5.16 15.77
N ASN A 624 26.41 -5.19 17.10
CA ASN A 624 26.45 -6.40 17.92
C ASN A 624 25.31 -6.38 18.93
N SER A 625 24.75 -7.56 19.21
CA SER A 625 23.74 -7.75 20.25
C SER A 625 23.87 -9.10 20.93
N SER A 626 23.60 -9.13 22.23
CA SER A 626 23.36 -10.36 23.00
C SER A 626 21.90 -10.84 22.91
N MET A 627 21.02 -10.11 22.22
CA MET A 627 19.65 -10.57 21.95
C MET A 627 19.58 -11.49 20.73
N GLY A 628 18.49 -12.26 20.62
CA GLY A 628 18.29 -13.19 19.50
C GLY A 628 18.90 -14.57 19.74
N HIS A 629 18.81 -15.09 20.97
CA HIS A 629 19.17 -16.48 21.25
C HIS A 629 18.12 -17.44 20.67
N LEU A 630 18.54 -18.44 19.90
CA LEU A 630 17.72 -19.55 19.42
C LEU A 630 18.49 -20.88 19.50
N TRP A 631 18.01 -21.82 20.31
CA TRP A 631 18.65 -23.13 20.53
C TRP A 631 18.08 -24.25 19.64
N LYS A 632 18.77 -25.40 19.60
CA LYS A 632 18.45 -26.54 18.72
C LYS A 632 17.09 -27.19 18.94
N ASP A 633 16.56 -27.10 20.15
CA ASP A 633 15.29 -27.73 20.52
C ASP A 633 14.15 -26.71 20.64
N GLU A 634 14.38 -25.47 20.20
CA GLU A 634 13.39 -24.41 20.20
C GLU A 634 12.81 -24.23 18.80
N VAL A 635 11.50 -24.01 18.71
CA VAL A 635 10.84 -23.60 17.47
C VAL A 635 10.21 -22.22 17.71
N TYR A 636 10.67 -21.21 16.98
CA TYR A 636 10.25 -19.81 17.11
C TYR A 636 10.20 -19.30 18.56
N PRO A 637 11.35 -19.32 19.27
CA PRO A 637 11.38 -19.00 20.68
C PRO A 637 10.88 -17.58 20.95
N VAL A 638 10.45 -17.37 22.19
CA VAL A 638 9.92 -16.08 22.67
C VAL A 638 10.88 -14.90 22.45
N SER A 639 12.20 -15.17 22.44
CA SER A 639 13.26 -14.21 22.12
C SER A 639 13.11 -13.64 20.69
N TYR A 640 12.83 -14.49 19.71
CA TYR A 640 12.59 -14.11 18.31
C TYR A 640 11.17 -13.57 18.07
N ARG A 641 10.20 -13.92 18.93
CA ARG A 641 8.84 -13.36 18.92
C ARG A 641 8.75 -11.98 19.56
N CYS A 642 9.76 -11.56 20.32
CA CYS A 642 9.78 -10.26 20.98
C CYS A 642 9.73 -9.13 19.95
N ILE A 643 8.71 -8.27 20.05
CA ILE A 643 8.53 -7.14 19.13
C ILE A 643 9.69 -6.15 19.26
N GLY A 644 10.26 -6.00 20.46
CA GLY A 644 11.45 -5.17 20.69
C GLY A 644 12.66 -5.67 19.91
N PHE A 645 12.97 -6.97 20.00
CA PHE A 645 14.07 -7.57 19.24
C PHE A 645 13.85 -7.47 17.72
N GLN A 646 12.65 -7.81 17.21
CA GLN A 646 12.37 -7.70 15.76
C GLN A 646 12.55 -6.26 15.25
N THR A 647 12.06 -5.28 16.01
CA THR A 647 12.21 -3.84 15.67
C THR A 647 13.69 -3.44 15.61
N ILE A 648 14.48 -3.90 16.57
CA ILE A 648 15.91 -3.63 16.64
C ILE A 648 16.67 -4.29 15.49
N LEU A 649 16.38 -5.56 15.18
CA LEU A 649 16.95 -6.27 14.04
C LEU A 649 16.75 -5.48 12.75
N ILE A 650 15.51 -5.04 12.49
CA ILE A 650 15.15 -4.24 11.30
C ILE A 650 15.90 -2.90 11.28
N ARG A 651 15.83 -2.13 12.37
CA ARG A 651 16.43 -0.78 12.43
C ARG A 651 17.95 -0.80 12.40
N ALA A 652 18.58 -1.77 13.07
CA ALA A 652 20.03 -1.91 13.05
C ALA A 652 20.53 -2.28 11.65
N THR A 653 19.86 -3.21 10.96
CA THR A 653 20.19 -3.56 9.56
C THR A 653 19.98 -2.36 8.62
N GLU A 654 18.90 -1.60 8.77
CA GLU A 654 18.68 -0.37 7.98
C GLU A 654 19.77 0.68 8.22
N TRP A 655 20.16 0.87 9.48
CA TRP A 655 21.20 1.81 9.86
C TRP A 655 22.56 1.40 9.33
N LEU A 656 22.90 0.10 9.36
CA LEU A 656 24.14 -0.41 8.79
C LEU A 656 24.26 -0.11 7.28
N ALA A 657 23.14 -0.17 6.55
CA ALA A 657 23.10 0.12 5.12
C ALA A 657 23.15 1.62 4.80
N THR A 658 22.44 2.43 5.58
CA THR A 658 22.09 3.81 5.16
C THR A 658 22.59 4.91 6.10
N GLY A 659 23.08 4.54 7.28
CA GLY A 659 23.35 5.45 8.39
C GLY A 659 22.09 6.06 9.02
N LYS A 660 20.89 5.65 8.60
CA LYS A 660 19.59 6.18 9.06
C LYS A 660 18.64 5.06 9.44
N THR A 661 17.58 5.42 10.14
CA THR A 661 16.49 4.50 10.50
C THR A 661 15.15 5.15 10.19
N THR A 662 14.39 4.55 9.29
CA THR A 662 13.06 5.01 8.88
C THR A 662 11.97 4.04 9.29
N TYR A 663 12.30 2.77 9.62
CA TYR A 663 11.32 1.84 10.15
C TYR A 663 10.68 2.38 11.44
N PRO A 664 9.33 2.51 11.52
CA PRO A 664 8.67 3.14 12.65
C PRO A 664 8.80 2.30 13.92
N LEU A 665 8.61 2.94 15.08
CA LEU A 665 8.49 2.22 16.33
C LEU A 665 7.09 1.59 16.38
N PRO A 666 6.94 0.26 16.46
CA PRO A 666 5.62 -0.35 16.47
C PRO A 666 4.83 0.10 17.70
N ALA A 667 3.51 0.28 17.57
CA ALA A 667 2.64 0.65 18.69
C ALA A 667 2.69 -0.39 19.84
N LYS A 668 2.97 -1.65 19.50
CA LYS A 668 3.17 -2.74 20.45
C LYS A 668 4.63 -2.90 20.92
N PHE A 669 5.52 -1.95 20.68
CA PHE A 669 6.88 -2.02 21.24
C PHE A 669 6.79 -2.12 22.78
N PRO A 670 7.60 -2.96 23.46
CA PRO A 670 7.50 -3.15 24.90
C PRO A 670 7.63 -1.82 25.66
N THR A 671 6.64 -1.49 26.49
CA THR A 671 6.66 -0.31 27.36
C THR A 671 6.34 -0.70 28.80
N GLY A 672 7.00 -0.06 29.76
CA GLY A 672 6.81 -0.35 31.19
C GLY A 672 7.29 -1.77 31.58
N PRO A 673 6.64 -2.42 32.55
CA PRO A 673 7.09 -3.70 33.11
C PRO A 673 6.65 -4.92 32.27
N PHE A 674 6.02 -4.72 31.12
CA PHE A 674 5.38 -5.79 30.35
C PHE A 674 6.23 -6.23 29.14
N LEU A 675 6.20 -7.54 28.88
CA LEU A 675 6.71 -8.11 27.65
C LEU A 675 5.72 -7.87 26.50
N SER A 676 6.24 -7.75 25.28
CA SER A 676 5.43 -7.71 24.08
C SER A 676 5.98 -8.68 23.04
N VAL A 677 5.19 -9.70 22.72
CA VAL A 677 5.58 -10.85 21.92
C VAL A 677 4.50 -11.16 20.88
N ARG A 678 4.92 -11.59 19.70
CA ARG A 678 4.01 -12.19 18.70
C ARG A 678 3.50 -13.54 19.19
N ALA A 679 2.34 -13.97 18.68
CA ALA A 679 1.83 -15.30 18.94
C ALA A 679 2.73 -16.34 18.25
N GLU A 680 2.75 -17.58 18.76
CA GLU A 680 3.49 -18.67 18.09
C GLU A 680 2.91 -18.99 16.71
N THR A 681 1.59 -18.82 16.55
CA THR A 681 0.88 -18.93 15.27
C THR A 681 1.26 -17.84 14.27
N ASP A 682 1.87 -16.74 14.71
CA ASP A 682 2.37 -15.67 13.83
C ASP A 682 3.75 -16.00 13.26
N TYR A 683 4.14 -17.29 13.28
CA TYR A 683 5.37 -17.77 12.65
C TYR A 683 5.46 -17.22 11.23
N PRO A 684 6.53 -16.51 10.87
CA PRO A 684 6.64 -15.94 9.54
C PRO A 684 6.67 -17.05 8.48
N VAL A 685 5.59 -17.18 7.69
CA VAL A 685 5.50 -18.18 6.62
C VAL A 685 5.79 -17.51 5.28
N SER A 686 7.07 -17.48 4.90
CA SER A 686 7.48 -17.36 3.51
C SER A 686 7.59 -18.75 2.86
N VAL A 687 7.31 -18.79 1.56
CA VAL A 687 7.01 -19.93 0.68
C VAL A 687 8.00 -21.10 0.75
N SER A 688 7.45 -22.33 0.75
CA SER A 688 8.07 -23.67 0.63
C SER A 688 9.25 -24.00 1.55
N SER A 689 9.00 -24.93 2.46
CA SER A 689 10.04 -25.70 3.14
C SER A 689 10.95 -26.43 2.13
N PRO A 690 12.29 -26.38 2.25
CA PRO A 690 13.18 -27.31 1.56
C PRO A 690 13.20 -28.71 2.21
N TYR A 691 12.35 -28.93 3.21
CA TYR A 691 12.08 -30.24 3.80
C TYR A 691 10.65 -30.67 3.40
N ASN A 692 10.52 -31.06 2.14
CA ASN A 692 9.76 -32.20 1.65
C ASN A 692 10.49 -32.76 0.43
#